data_AF-A0AAE1TFJ4-F1
#
_entry.id   AF-A0AAE1TFJ4-F1
#
_cell.length_a   1.000
_cell.length_b   1.000
_cell.length_c   1.000
_cell.angle_alpha   90.00
_cell.angle_beta   90.00
_cell.angle_gamma   90.00
#
_symmetry.space_group_name_H-M   'P 1'
#
loop_
_entity.id
_entity.type
_entity.pdbx_description
1 polymer ?
#
loop_
_entity_poly.entity_id
_entity_poly.type
_entity_poly.pdbx_seq_one_letter_code
_entity_poly.pdbx_strand_id
1 'polypeptide(L)'
;MAILKITQKHHNRFNNPFPSAPSTIPFVQGSLFVNSKTLHSHEIFAIGNDFQLSWSSDNGGYLSISHLSQPSRSIWSTIPGKAFVSAALADTEVAESRGSFLVNDRDIHLVCHHQTIDDIKVINPCDHHSETEVKNSPSGYLRSNQKSDQRDTGLPTLLITGRIFNTTKKSKKFQKRVMHSNMQLKAAGPSASARYWVVFSQKTNSQVGFQVKTETPKIISRKQSSPTVSGIYRGFKKRLINRKRRYGWFSRSRGFAIVSSADGEMAKLKKPESAEFNRIWLTYATDEDEKFYGFGEQFSHMNLKGKKIPIFVQEQGIGRGDQPITFAANLVSYRAGGDWSTTYAPSPFYMTSKMRSIYLEGYDYTIFDLTIPDRVQIQIHGNSVDGRILHGNSPCELIERFTETIGRQPELPEWIISGAIVGMQGGTEAVRHIWDELRAYDVPISAFWLQDWVGQRETFIGSQLWWNWEVDTQRYRGWKELTKDLSAQQIKVMTYCNPCLAPVDEKTNKRRNHFEEAKQLDILVKNKNGDPYIVPNTAFNVGMLDLTHPKTATWFKQILREMVDDGVKGWMADFGEGLPVDAVLYSGEDPISAHNKYPELWARINREFVEEWKNDNLEKAKEEGLVFFMRAGFRDSPRWGMLFWEGDQMVSWQMNDGIKSSVVGLLSSGISGFAFNHSDIGGYCTVNLPLIKYRRSEELLLRWTELNSFTTIFRTHEGNKPSHNSQFYSNQRTLSHFARFAKVYTAWKFYRIQLVKEAAQKGLPVVRHLFLHYPSDENVLQLSYQQFMVGSEILVVPVLDKGMKKVKAYFPVGETSNWQHIWTGKVFSEKGSEAWVEAPIGYPAVFIKVGSLIGETFLQNLKFFGIL
;
A
#
# COMPACT_ATOMS: atom_id res chain seq x y z
N MET A 1 28.04 8.88 5.53
CA MET A 1 26.75 9.27 4.92
C MET A 1 26.31 8.13 4.04
N ALA A 2 25.12 7.58 4.29
CA ALA A 2 24.50 6.68 3.33
C ALA A 2 24.20 7.46 2.05
N ILE A 3 24.62 6.94 0.91
CA ILE A 3 24.43 7.58 -0.39
C ILE A 3 23.14 7.03 -0.99
N LEU A 4 22.13 7.89 -1.15
CA LEU A 4 20.97 7.59 -1.98
C LEU A 4 21.36 7.85 -3.44
N LYS A 5 21.46 6.78 -4.23
CA LYS A 5 21.71 6.87 -5.67
C LYS A 5 20.41 6.61 -6.42
N ILE A 6 19.92 7.60 -7.15
CA ILE A 6 18.70 7.44 -7.95
C ILE A 6 19.12 7.32 -9.41
N THR A 7 18.67 6.24 -10.05
CA THR A 7 18.95 5.98 -11.46
C THR A 7 17.63 5.96 -12.22
N GLN A 8 17.32 7.07 -12.90
CA GLN A 8 16.20 7.09 -13.84
C GLN A 8 16.58 6.33 -15.11
N LYS A 9 15.79 5.32 -15.46
CA LYS A 9 15.99 4.58 -16.72
C LYS A 9 15.16 5.21 -17.82
N HIS A 10 15.79 6.10 -18.59
CA HIS A 10 15.23 6.68 -19.81
C HIS A 10 15.78 5.99 -21.08
N HIS A 11 14.91 5.96 -22.10
CA HIS A 11 14.92 5.17 -23.35
C HIS A 11 16.18 5.23 -24.24
N ASN A 12 17.32 4.69 -23.80
CA ASN A 12 18.51 4.54 -24.65
C ASN A 12 18.94 3.08 -24.92
N ARG A 13 18.27 2.07 -24.37
CA ARG A 13 18.54 0.62 -24.60
C ARG A 13 17.25 -0.20 -24.55
N PHE A 14 17.27 -1.40 -25.17
CA PHE A 14 16.20 -2.40 -25.00
C PHE A 14 15.98 -2.70 -23.51
N ASN A 15 14.73 -2.59 -23.06
CA ASN A 15 14.36 -2.90 -21.68
C ASN A 15 14.53 -4.39 -21.39
N ASN A 16 15.01 -4.73 -20.19
CA ASN A 16 15.03 -6.13 -19.73
C ASN A 16 13.59 -6.56 -19.41
N PRO A 17 13.00 -7.52 -20.15
CA PRO A 17 11.63 -7.94 -19.95
C PRO A 17 11.44 -8.83 -18.70
N PHE A 18 12.54 -9.33 -18.13
CA PHE A 18 12.59 -10.08 -16.87
C PHE A 18 13.37 -9.28 -15.83
N PRO A 19 12.79 -8.20 -15.28
CA PRO A 19 13.47 -7.38 -14.30
C PRO A 19 13.84 -8.23 -13.09
N SER A 20 15.07 -8.07 -12.60
CA SER A 20 15.56 -8.77 -11.41
C SER A 20 14.68 -8.46 -10.19
N ALA A 21 14.56 -9.42 -9.28
CA ALA A 21 14.00 -9.17 -7.97
C ALA A 21 14.85 -8.10 -7.22
N PRO A 22 14.24 -7.30 -6.32
CA PRO A 22 14.96 -6.34 -5.51
C PRO A 22 16.09 -7.01 -4.71
N SER A 23 17.31 -6.49 -4.80
CA SER A 23 18.41 -6.90 -3.94
C SER A 23 18.28 -6.15 -2.61
N THR A 24 17.56 -6.77 -1.69
CA THR A 24 17.43 -6.30 -0.30
C THR A 24 18.46 -7.00 0.56
N ILE A 25 18.83 -6.41 1.69
CA ILE A 25 19.66 -7.09 2.67
C ILE A 25 18.99 -8.44 3.03
N PRO A 26 19.70 -9.57 2.90
CA PRO A 26 19.12 -10.87 3.22
C PRO A 26 18.76 -10.96 4.69
N PHE A 27 17.91 -11.95 5.02
CA PHE A 27 17.41 -12.19 6.38
C PHE A 27 18.53 -12.07 7.44
N VAL A 28 18.35 -11.18 8.41
CA VAL A 28 19.35 -10.89 9.43
C VAL A 28 18.99 -11.63 10.72
N GLN A 29 19.89 -12.46 11.24
CA GLN A 29 19.67 -13.13 12.52
C GLN A 29 20.91 -13.10 13.40
N GLY A 30 20.73 -12.69 14.64
CA GLY A 30 21.71 -12.98 15.68
C GLY A 30 21.09 -13.52 16.97
N SER A 31 21.96 -13.62 17.96
CA SER A 31 21.64 -14.17 19.28
C SER A 31 21.35 -13.05 20.27
N LEU A 32 20.43 -13.34 21.18
CA LEU A 32 20.21 -12.54 22.37
C LEU A 32 21.19 -13.01 23.47
N PHE A 33 21.80 -12.05 24.15
CA PHE A 33 22.64 -12.28 25.32
C PHE A 33 22.06 -11.52 26.51
N VAL A 34 21.90 -12.21 27.62
CA VAL A 34 21.26 -11.66 28.82
C VAL A 34 22.32 -11.29 29.85
N ASN A 35 22.19 -10.11 30.44
CA ASN A 35 22.97 -9.75 31.62
C ASN A 35 22.32 -10.33 32.88
N SER A 36 22.80 -11.49 33.34
CA SER A 36 22.25 -12.20 34.51
C SER A 36 22.42 -11.48 35.85
N LYS A 37 23.08 -10.30 35.88
CA LYS A 37 23.21 -9.47 37.08
C LYS A 37 22.05 -8.49 37.26
N THR A 38 21.35 -8.12 36.18
CA THR A 38 20.33 -7.06 36.20
C THR A 38 18.91 -7.59 36.00
N LEU A 39 18.75 -8.78 35.42
CA LEU A 39 17.44 -9.38 35.17
C LEU A 39 17.30 -10.70 35.93
N HIS A 40 16.19 -10.87 36.64
CA HIS A 40 15.84 -12.12 37.31
C HIS A 40 15.41 -13.18 36.28
N SER A 41 15.25 -14.43 36.73
CA SER A 41 14.94 -15.55 35.83
C SER A 41 13.57 -15.42 35.17
N HIS A 42 12.60 -14.82 35.86
CA HIS A 42 11.26 -14.52 35.35
C HIS A 42 10.74 -13.25 36.02
N GLU A 43 10.22 -12.32 35.22
CA GLU A 43 9.65 -11.05 35.69
C GLU A 43 8.45 -10.66 34.84
N ILE A 44 7.48 -9.98 35.46
CA ILE A 44 6.30 -9.44 34.78
C ILE A 44 6.27 -7.93 35.03
N PHE A 45 6.14 -7.17 33.94
CA PHE A 45 6.12 -5.71 33.96
C PHE A 45 4.79 -5.22 33.41
N ALA A 46 4.18 -4.25 34.07
CA ALA A 46 2.96 -3.61 33.57
C ALA A 46 3.29 -2.69 32.37
N ILE A 47 2.41 -2.69 31.36
CA ILE A 47 2.36 -1.70 30.30
C ILE A 47 1.00 -1.01 30.41
N GLY A 48 0.97 0.18 31.00
CA GLY A 48 -0.28 0.80 31.42
C GLY A 48 -1.06 -0.04 32.42
N ASN A 49 -2.38 -0.10 32.25
CA ASN A 49 -3.31 -0.77 33.16
C ASN A 49 -3.85 -2.09 32.61
N ASP A 50 -3.80 -2.30 31.29
CA ASP A 50 -4.51 -3.39 30.60
C ASP A 50 -3.57 -4.44 30.00
N PHE A 51 -2.26 -4.15 29.95
CA PHE A 51 -1.27 -5.02 29.34
C PHE A 51 -0.13 -5.34 30.30
N GLN A 52 0.48 -6.49 30.05
CA GLN A 52 1.70 -6.91 30.74
C GLN A 52 2.72 -7.41 29.72
N LEU A 53 3.98 -7.20 30.03
CA LEU A 53 5.11 -7.88 29.40
C LEU A 53 5.68 -8.89 30.38
N SER A 54 5.80 -10.14 29.94
CA SER A 54 6.53 -11.19 30.64
C SER A 54 7.93 -11.34 30.06
N TRP A 55 8.92 -11.42 30.94
CA TRP A 55 10.30 -11.78 30.65
C TRP A 55 10.59 -13.15 31.23
N SER A 56 11.26 -14.02 30.46
CA SER A 56 11.86 -15.25 30.98
C SER A 56 13.25 -15.43 30.41
N SER A 57 14.19 -15.84 31.26
CA SER A 57 15.56 -16.19 30.88
C SER A 57 15.68 -17.59 30.24
N ASP A 58 14.60 -18.37 30.24
CA ASP A 58 14.57 -19.72 29.69
C ASP A 58 14.90 -19.73 28.19
N ASN A 59 15.55 -20.81 27.74
CA ASN A 59 15.92 -21.02 26.34
C ASN A 59 16.70 -19.84 25.71
N GLY A 60 17.47 -19.10 26.53
CA GLY A 60 18.30 -17.98 26.10
C GLY A 60 17.64 -16.60 26.20
N GLY A 61 16.44 -16.51 26.78
CA GLY A 61 15.74 -15.24 26.99
C GLY A 61 14.64 -14.99 25.96
N TYR A 62 13.45 -14.62 26.42
CA TYR A 62 12.38 -14.12 25.55
C TYR A 62 11.41 -13.19 26.28
N LEU A 63 10.69 -12.39 25.49
CA LEU A 63 9.68 -11.43 25.91
C LEU A 63 8.32 -11.84 25.32
N SER A 64 7.24 -11.65 26.06
CA SER A 64 5.87 -11.83 25.55
C SER A 64 4.91 -10.80 26.14
N ILE A 65 4.14 -10.15 25.29
CA ILE A 65 3.08 -9.20 25.65
C ILE A 65 1.73 -9.91 25.59
N SER A 66 0.92 -9.69 26.62
CA SER A 66 -0.45 -10.20 26.73
C SER A 66 -1.37 -9.12 27.32
N HIS A 67 -2.65 -9.20 26.99
CA HIS A 67 -3.68 -8.39 27.64
C HIS A 67 -4.13 -9.06 28.96
N LEU A 68 -4.43 -8.29 30.00
CA LEU A 68 -4.76 -8.82 31.33
C LEU A 68 -6.05 -9.62 31.37
N SER A 69 -6.99 -9.39 30.43
CA SER A 69 -8.20 -10.23 30.31
C SER A 69 -7.90 -11.66 29.82
N GLN A 70 -6.77 -11.87 29.13
CA GLN A 70 -6.33 -13.18 28.62
C GLN A 70 -4.80 -13.32 28.77
N PRO A 71 -4.27 -13.44 30.00
CA PRO A 71 -2.82 -13.43 30.24
C PRO A 71 -2.06 -14.58 29.58
N SER A 72 -2.74 -15.69 29.27
CA SER A 72 -2.16 -16.85 28.57
C SER A 72 -2.05 -16.65 27.06
N ARG A 73 -2.75 -15.67 26.48
CA ARG A 73 -2.73 -15.41 25.03
C ARG A 73 -1.71 -14.31 24.72
N SER A 74 -0.57 -14.72 24.18
CA SER A 74 0.45 -13.80 23.67
C SER A 74 -0.05 -13.09 22.40
N ILE A 75 -0.14 -11.77 22.44
CA ILE A 75 -0.46 -10.92 21.27
C ILE A 75 0.81 -10.51 20.51
N TRP A 76 1.98 -10.62 21.15
CA TRP A 76 3.29 -10.41 20.55
C TRP A 76 4.36 -11.10 21.40
N SER A 77 5.32 -11.78 20.79
CA SER A 77 6.44 -12.39 21.53
C SER A 77 7.71 -12.48 20.70
N THR A 78 8.87 -12.41 21.36
CA THR A 78 10.16 -12.62 20.72
C THR A 78 10.49 -14.11 20.62
N ILE A 79 11.42 -14.46 19.74
CA ILE A 79 11.90 -15.82 19.59
C ILE A 79 12.93 -16.13 20.69
N PRO A 80 12.83 -17.24 21.42
CA PRO A 80 13.77 -17.57 22.48
C PRO A 80 15.25 -17.58 22.04
N GLY A 81 16.09 -16.85 22.78
CA GLY A 81 17.54 -16.78 22.57
C GLY A 81 17.97 -16.03 21.30
N LYS A 82 17.05 -15.36 20.62
CA LYS A 82 17.30 -14.64 19.36
C LYS A 82 17.16 -13.14 19.54
N ALA A 83 18.01 -12.40 18.84
CA ALA A 83 17.89 -10.95 18.78
C ALA A 83 16.57 -10.54 18.11
N PHE A 84 15.87 -9.58 18.70
CA PHE A 84 14.63 -8.99 18.21
C PHE A 84 14.82 -7.58 17.65
N VAL A 85 15.95 -6.92 17.94
CA VAL A 85 16.39 -5.67 17.28
C VAL A 85 17.72 -5.91 16.58
N SER A 86 17.84 -5.46 15.33
CA SER A 86 19.10 -5.40 14.59
C SER A 86 19.18 -4.09 13.80
N ALA A 87 20.38 -3.66 13.44
CA ALA A 87 20.54 -2.44 12.62
C ALA A 87 21.73 -2.54 11.67
N ALA A 88 21.66 -1.76 10.59
CA ALA A 88 22.71 -1.69 9.58
C ALA A 88 22.84 -0.30 8.98
N LEU A 89 23.99 -0.09 8.37
CA LEU A 89 24.27 1.05 7.51
C LEU A 89 24.45 0.51 6.09
N ALA A 90 23.60 0.95 5.17
CA ALA A 90 23.65 0.56 3.76
C ALA A 90 23.35 1.75 2.86
N ASP A 91 23.85 1.71 1.63
CA ASP A 91 23.47 2.67 0.60
C ASP A 91 22.19 2.20 -0.10
N THR A 92 21.32 3.14 -0.47
CA THR A 92 20.08 2.82 -1.18
C THR A 92 20.23 3.22 -2.64
N GLU A 93 19.90 2.33 -3.56
CA GLU A 93 19.67 2.69 -4.95
C GLU A 93 18.19 2.52 -5.30
N VAL A 94 17.58 3.56 -5.86
CA VAL A 94 16.21 3.48 -6.39
C VAL A 94 16.26 3.64 -7.90
N ALA A 95 15.69 2.66 -8.60
CA ALA A 95 15.42 2.75 -10.02
C ALA A 95 13.92 3.01 -10.23
N GLU A 96 13.60 4.10 -10.90
CA GLU A 96 12.24 4.53 -11.19
C GLU A 96 11.99 4.48 -12.71
N SER A 97 10.78 4.06 -13.09
CA SER A 97 10.26 4.20 -14.44
C SER A 97 8.74 4.32 -14.42
N ARG A 98 8.22 5.51 -14.77
CA ARG A 98 6.78 5.78 -14.94
C ARG A 98 5.91 5.25 -13.78
N GLY A 99 6.24 5.65 -12.55
CA GLY A 99 5.50 5.23 -11.35
C GLY A 99 5.76 3.79 -10.88
N SER A 100 6.62 3.03 -11.56
CA SER A 100 7.15 1.75 -11.07
C SER A 100 8.51 1.93 -10.42
N PHE A 101 8.71 1.32 -9.26
CA PHE A 101 9.93 1.49 -8.47
C PHE A 101 10.65 0.18 -8.18
N LEU A 102 11.97 0.26 -8.03
CA LEU A 102 12.82 -0.82 -7.57
C LEU A 102 13.82 -0.25 -6.57
N VAL A 103 13.64 -0.60 -5.31
CA VAL A 103 14.52 -0.20 -4.21
C VAL A 103 15.51 -1.32 -3.93
N ASN A 104 16.80 -1.03 -4.03
CA ASN A 104 17.90 -1.96 -3.77
C ASN A 104 18.81 -1.41 -2.68
N ASP A 105 19.23 -2.27 -1.76
CA ASP A 105 20.33 -1.98 -0.87
C ASP A 105 21.65 -2.32 -1.60
N ARG A 106 22.58 -1.38 -1.64
CA ARG A 106 23.95 -1.55 -2.14
C ARG A 106 24.95 -1.27 -1.01
N ASP A 107 26.17 -1.80 -1.19
CA ASP A 107 27.34 -1.50 -0.35
C ASP A 107 27.02 -1.50 1.16
N ILE A 108 26.75 -2.69 1.71
CA ILE A 108 26.42 -2.86 3.12
C ILE A 108 27.69 -2.59 3.95
N HIS A 109 27.71 -1.45 4.65
CA HIS A 109 28.89 -0.98 5.39
C HIS A 109 29.04 -1.69 6.73
N LEU A 110 27.94 -1.84 7.48
CA LEU A 110 27.91 -2.35 8.86
C LEU A 110 26.60 -3.08 9.13
N VAL A 111 26.66 -4.25 9.79
CA VAL A 111 25.47 -4.99 10.26
C VAL A 111 25.67 -5.45 11.70
N CYS A 112 24.87 -4.91 12.62
CA CYS A 112 24.81 -5.29 14.03
C CYS A 112 23.56 -6.13 14.28
N HIS A 113 23.76 -7.44 14.45
CA HIS A 113 22.67 -8.42 14.52
C HIS A 113 22.62 -9.21 15.82
N HIS A 114 23.66 -9.11 16.66
CA HIS A 114 23.61 -9.61 18.03
C HIS A 114 23.10 -8.54 18.97
N GLN A 115 22.41 -8.94 20.04
CA GLN A 115 21.74 -8.03 20.97
C GLN A 115 22.04 -8.41 22.42
N THR A 116 22.26 -7.43 23.29
CA THR A 116 22.13 -7.59 24.74
C THR A 116 20.86 -6.92 25.22
N ILE A 117 20.21 -7.45 26.26
CA ILE A 117 19.32 -6.66 27.11
C ILE A 117 20.13 -6.27 28.35
N ASP A 118 20.30 -4.98 28.53
CA ASP A 118 21.01 -4.44 29.69
C ASP A 118 20.01 -4.25 30.86
N ASP A 119 18.78 -3.82 30.56
CA ASP A 119 17.79 -3.42 31.56
C ASP A 119 16.35 -3.40 31.00
N ILE A 120 15.36 -3.70 31.86
CA ILE A 120 13.91 -3.57 31.59
C ILE A 120 13.29 -2.80 32.76
N LYS A 121 12.76 -1.61 32.51
CA LYS A 121 12.24 -0.70 33.54
C LYS A 121 10.85 -0.20 33.22
N VAL A 122 10.00 -0.15 34.23
CA VAL A 122 8.74 0.61 34.20
C VAL A 122 9.05 2.04 34.64
N ILE A 123 8.72 3.00 33.80
CA ILE A 123 8.87 4.43 34.04
C ILE A 123 7.48 4.98 34.38
N ASN A 124 7.32 5.45 35.62
CA ASN A 124 6.12 6.14 36.04
C ASN A 124 6.31 7.65 35.82
N PRO A 125 5.34 8.35 35.20
CA PRO A 125 5.45 9.79 34.97
C PRO A 125 5.50 10.63 36.26
N CYS A 126 5.15 10.06 37.44
CA CYS A 126 5.27 10.73 38.73
C CYS A 126 6.67 10.70 39.37
N ASP A 127 7.65 9.97 38.80
CA ASP A 127 9.01 9.90 39.35
C ASP A 127 9.87 11.10 38.90
N HIS A 128 9.43 12.32 39.20
CA HIS A 128 10.22 13.55 39.06
C HIS A 128 11.13 13.76 40.28
N HIS A 129 11.96 12.79 40.64
CA HIS A 129 13.10 13.00 41.55
C HIS A 129 14.27 12.05 41.21
N SER A 130 14.87 12.20 40.03
CA SER A 130 16.29 11.92 39.78
C SER A 130 16.77 12.52 38.44
N GLU A 131 17.03 13.84 38.44
CA GLU A 131 17.47 14.62 37.26
C GLU A 131 18.89 14.32 36.73
N THR A 132 19.45 13.13 36.98
CA THR A 132 20.83 12.79 36.57
C THR A 132 20.97 11.70 35.52
N GLU A 133 19.97 10.83 35.30
CA GLU A 133 20.04 9.82 34.22
C GLU A 133 19.23 10.18 32.96
N VAL A 134 18.26 11.10 33.06
CA VAL A 134 17.42 11.53 31.93
C VAL A 134 18.17 12.44 30.94
N LYS A 135 19.28 13.07 31.36
CA LYS A 135 20.09 13.96 30.48
C LYS A 135 20.87 13.24 29.37
N ASN A 136 20.98 11.90 29.42
CA ASN A 136 21.62 11.10 28.36
C ASN A 136 20.62 10.43 27.40
N SER A 137 19.33 10.75 27.51
CA SER A 137 18.33 10.38 26.51
C SER A 137 18.26 11.51 25.47
N PRO A 138 18.29 11.25 24.15
CA PRO A 138 18.14 12.31 23.15
C PRO A 138 16.82 13.04 23.41
N SER A 139 16.90 14.36 23.56
CA SER A 139 15.88 15.30 24.06
C SER A 139 14.65 15.49 23.14
N GLY A 140 14.15 14.41 22.54
CA GLY A 140 12.95 14.39 21.68
C GLY A 140 11.87 13.40 22.11
N TYR A 141 12.09 12.59 23.16
CA TYR A 141 11.20 11.49 23.58
C TYR A 141 9.78 11.91 24.01
N LEU A 142 9.50 13.20 24.22
CA LEU A 142 8.19 13.72 24.64
C LEU A 142 7.68 14.89 23.78
N ARG A 143 8.40 15.31 22.74
CA ARG A 143 7.95 16.40 21.85
C ARG A 143 8.43 16.15 20.42
N SER A 144 7.63 15.42 19.65
CA SER A 144 7.65 15.56 18.18
C SER A 144 6.38 16.25 17.71
N ASN A 145 6.57 17.17 16.78
CA ASN A 145 5.59 18.07 16.19
C ASN A 145 4.39 17.34 15.56
N GLN A 146 3.30 17.20 16.31
CA GLN A 146 1.93 17.24 15.78
C GLN A 146 1.07 18.02 16.77
N LYS A 147 0.65 19.24 16.40
CA LYS A 147 -0.43 19.94 17.08
C LYS A 147 -1.75 19.25 16.73
N SER A 148 -2.12 18.20 17.46
CA SER A 148 -3.52 17.84 17.81
C SER A 148 -3.56 16.50 18.58
N ASP A 149 -4.20 16.53 19.75
CA ASP A 149 -4.87 15.41 20.45
C ASP A 149 -4.09 14.21 21.02
N GLN A 150 -3.03 14.42 21.81
CA GLN A 150 -2.67 13.45 22.86
C GLN A 150 -2.51 14.12 24.23
N ARG A 151 -3.44 13.83 25.14
CA ARG A 151 -3.23 13.99 26.58
C ARG A 151 -2.15 12.98 26.97
N ASP A 152 -1.05 13.44 27.57
CA ASP A 152 -0.11 12.56 28.29
C ASP A 152 -0.92 11.76 29.32
N THR A 153 -1.05 10.45 29.11
CA THR A 153 -2.01 9.62 29.86
C THR A 153 -1.59 9.31 31.29
N GLY A 154 -0.41 9.75 31.75
CA GLY A 154 0.05 9.46 33.11
C GLY A 154 0.26 7.97 33.39
N LEU A 155 0.20 7.11 32.37
CA LEU A 155 0.24 5.66 32.50
C LEU A 155 1.69 5.13 32.54
N PRO A 156 1.95 4.04 33.28
CA PRO A 156 3.26 3.37 33.29
C PRO A 156 3.74 3.01 31.89
N THR A 157 4.96 3.44 31.54
CA THR A 157 5.61 3.16 30.26
C THR A 157 6.77 2.21 30.47
N LEU A 158 6.87 1.16 29.65
CA LEU A 158 7.95 0.17 29.75
C LEU A 158 9.09 0.53 28.81
N LEU A 159 10.31 0.59 29.34
CA LEU A 159 11.53 0.83 28.58
C LEU A 159 12.48 -0.38 28.66
N ILE A 160 12.88 -0.89 27.50
CA ILE A 160 13.94 -1.89 27.35
C ILE A 160 15.15 -1.19 26.76
N THR A 161 16.31 -1.34 27.40
CA THR A 161 17.58 -0.83 26.88
C THR A 161 18.61 -1.93 26.73
N GLY A 162 19.50 -1.74 25.76
CA GLY A 162 20.56 -2.70 25.51
C GLY A 162 21.53 -2.23 24.45
N ARG A 163 22.33 -3.17 23.92
CA ARG A 163 23.28 -2.90 22.84
C ARG A 163 23.13 -3.88 21.70
N ILE A 164 23.22 -3.38 20.47
CA ILE A 164 23.40 -4.18 19.27
C ILE A 164 24.86 -4.14 18.84
N PHE A 165 25.39 -5.27 18.35
CA PHE A 165 26.80 -5.37 17.94
C PHE A 165 27.05 -6.43 16.87
N ASN A 166 28.23 -6.38 16.26
CA ASN A 166 28.74 -7.42 15.36
C ASN A 166 29.87 -8.23 16.03
N THR A 167 30.05 -9.50 15.64
CA THR A 167 31.22 -10.30 16.04
C THR A 167 31.94 -10.82 14.80
N THR A 168 33.27 -10.72 14.74
CA THR A 168 34.06 -11.37 13.68
C THR A 168 34.29 -12.86 14.02
N LYS A 169 34.38 -13.69 12.96
CA LYS A 169 34.32 -15.18 12.91
C LYS A 169 35.23 -16.02 13.84
N LYS A 170 35.84 -15.49 14.90
CA LYS A 170 36.57 -16.28 15.92
C LYS A 170 36.29 -15.78 17.33
N SER A 171 35.14 -16.12 17.92
CA SER A 171 34.96 -15.97 19.37
C SER A 171 34.10 -17.05 20.03
N LYS A 172 34.47 -18.34 19.89
CA LYS A 172 34.10 -19.37 20.88
C LYS A 172 34.67 -19.10 22.30
N LYS A 173 35.29 -17.94 22.54
CA LYS A 173 35.84 -17.47 23.84
C LYS A 173 35.09 -16.27 24.44
N PHE A 174 33.97 -15.81 23.85
CA PHE A 174 33.12 -14.79 24.47
C PHE A 174 32.27 -15.36 25.64
N GLN A 175 32.21 -16.70 25.76
CA GLN A 175 31.44 -17.46 26.76
C GLN A 175 31.87 -17.29 28.24
N LYS A 176 32.95 -16.55 28.57
CA LYS A 176 33.45 -16.48 29.97
C LYS A 176 33.95 -15.12 30.48
N ARG A 177 33.95 -14.04 29.68
CA ARG A 177 34.63 -12.78 30.06
C ARG A 177 33.89 -11.48 29.66
N VAL A 178 32.59 -11.39 29.97
CA VAL A 178 31.87 -10.09 29.96
C VAL A 178 31.62 -9.56 31.38
N MET A 179 32.13 -10.26 32.40
CA MET A 179 31.90 -9.91 33.81
C MET A 179 32.97 -9.03 34.46
N HIS A 180 34.09 -8.72 33.78
CA HIS A 180 35.15 -7.89 34.36
C HIS A 180 35.77 -6.95 33.33
N SER A 181 35.71 -5.66 33.67
CA SER A 181 36.65 -4.56 33.39
C SER A 181 37.20 -4.33 31.97
N ASN A 182 37.36 -3.04 31.66
CA ASN A 182 38.24 -2.49 30.63
C ASN A 182 39.45 -3.39 30.34
N MET A 183 39.48 -4.08 29.18
CA MET A 183 40.71 -4.20 28.39
C MET A 183 40.56 -4.87 27.01
N GLN A 184 41.49 -4.45 26.17
CA GLN A 184 41.71 -4.68 24.75
C GLN A 184 41.72 -6.16 24.31
N LEU A 185 40.98 -6.47 23.25
CA LEU A 185 41.05 -7.74 22.51
C LEU A 185 41.55 -7.51 21.07
N LYS A 186 42.45 -8.38 20.61
CA LYS A 186 42.99 -8.43 19.24
C LYS A 186 41.97 -9.17 18.34
N ALA A 187 41.37 -8.47 17.39
CA ALA A 187 40.53 -9.04 16.33
C ALA A 187 40.84 -8.34 14.99
N ALA A 188 40.73 -9.08 13.88
CA ALA A 188 40.89 -8.55 12.52
C ALA A 188 39.49 -8.26 11.94
N GLY A 189 39.14 -6.98 11.84
CA GLY A 189 37.88 -6.45 11.32
C GLY A 189 37.27 -5.38 12.26
N PRO A 190 36.58 -4.34 11.73
CA PRO A 190 35.99 -3.30 12.57
C PRO A 190 34.83 -3.86 13.40
N SER A 191 34.94 -3.72 14.73
CA SER A 191 33.83 -4.00 15.64
C SER A 191 32.97 -2.75 15.78
N ALA A 192 31.66 -2.91 15.59
CA ALA A 192 30.68 -1.86 15.77
C ALA A 192 29.66 -2.25 16.84
N SER A 193 29.25 -1.26 17.64
CA SER A 193 28.21 -1.40 18.63
C SER A 193 27.40 -0.11 18.75
N ALA A 194 26.10 -0.22 19.02
CA ALA A 194 25.24 0.92 19.33
C ALA A 194 24.29 0.56 20.47
N ARG A 195 23.86 1.55 21.25
CA ARG A 195 22.72 1.37 22.15
C ARG A 195 21.42 1.36 21.35
N TYR A 196 20.42 0.67 21.88
CA TYR A 196 19.05 0.75 21.39
C TYR A 196 18.09 0.95 22.56
N TRP A 197 16.91 1.47 22.22
CA TRP A 197 15.78 1.62 23.12
C TRP A 197 14.54 1.03 22.46
N VAL A 198 13.80 0.21 23.20
CA VAL A 198 12.44 -0.19 22.84
C VAL A 198 11.50 0.30 23.93
N VAL A 199 10.53 1.11 23.55
CA VAL A 199 9.53 1.67 24.46
C VAL A 199 8.19 1.02 24.15
N PHE A 200 7.48 0.56 25.17
CA PHE A 200 6.08 0.15 25.07
C PHE A 200 5.22 1.04 25.96
N SER A 201 4.16 1.59 25.41
CA SER A 201 3.20 2.44 26.13
C SER A 201 1.78 2.05 25.77
N GLN A 202 0.90 1.99 26.76
CA GLN A 202 -0.52 1.76 26.48
C GLN A 202 -1.11 3.02 25.82
N LYS A 203 -1.73 2.85 24.65
CA LYS A 203 -2.41 3.93 23.93
C LYS A 203 -3.91 3.94 24.22
N THR A 204 -4.51 2.76 24.26
CA THR A 204 -5.89 2.50 24.67
C THR A 204 -5.94 1.18 25.42
N ASN A 205 -7.09 0.78 25.96
CA ASN A 205 -7.27 -0.55 26.56
C ASN A 205 -7.07 -1.71 25.57
N SER A 206 -7.02 -1.45 24.27
CA SER A 206 -6.89 -2.45 23.21
C SER A 206 -5.61 -2.28 22.38
N GLN A 207 -4.73 -1.34 22.74
CA GLN A 207 -3.55 -1.02 21.94
C GLN A 207 -2.32 -0.71 22.78
N VAL A 208 -1.22 -1.38 22.44
CA VAL A 208 0.12 -1.05 22.93
C VAL A 208 0.88 -0.37 21.81
N GLY A 209 1.25 0.89 21.99
CA GLY A 209 2.19 1.58 21.13
C GLY A 209 3.62 1.12 21.43
N PHE A 210 4.44 0.97 20.39
CA PHE A 210 5.85 0.68 20.50
C PHE A 210 6.70 1.65 19.69
N GLN A 211 7.90 1.92 20.20
CA GLN A 211 8.93 2.69 19.48
C GLN A 211 10.27 1.97 19.60
N VAL A 212 11.00 1.87 18.49
CA VAL A 212 12.38 1.36 18.47
C VAL A 212 13.30 2.43 17.91
N LYS A 213 14.40 2.70 18.62
CA LYS A 213 15.42 3.67 18.19
C LYS A 213 16.82 3.13 18.44
N THR A 214 17.76 3.51 17.58
CA THR A 214 19.19 3.16 17.73
C THR A 214 20.07 4.39 17.86
N GLU A 215 21.16 4.28 18.63
CA GLU A 215 22.22 5.29 18.71
C GLU A 215 23.09 5.23 17.45
N THR A 216 23.81 6.30 17.14
CA THR A 216 24.87 6.28 16.14
C THR A 216 25.91 5.19 16.47
N PRO A 217 26.33 4.38 15.49
CA PRO A 217 27.29 3.31 15.72
C PRO A 217 28.66 3.83 16.17
N LYS A 218 29.16 3.25 17.26
CA LYS A 218 30.54 3.46 17.71
C LYS A 218 31.45 2.49 16.97
N ILE A 219 32.18 2.99 15.98
CA ILE A 219 33.13 2.20 15.17
C ILE A 219 34.50 2.23 15.85
N ILE A 220 34.98 1.08 16.32
CA ILE A 220 36.33 0.97 16.87
C ILE A 220 37.31 0.73 15.72
N SER A 221 37.91 1.80 15.17
CA SER A 221 39.07 1.68 14.27
C SER A 221 40.37 1.76 15.08
N ARG A 222 41.25 0.76 14.94
CA ARG A 222 42.58 0.81 15.57
C ARG A 222 43.60 1.36 14.57
N LYS A 223 44.29 2.44 14.93
CA LYS A 223 45.54 2.87 14.26
C LYS A 223 46.53 1.70 14.33
N GLN A 224 47.01 1.22 13.19
CA GLN A 224 48.25 0.46 13.15
C GLN A 224 49.39 1.42 13.51
N SER A 225 49.82 1.43 14.77
CA SER A 225 51.17 1.89 15.10
C SER A 225 52.13 0.80 14.61
N SER A 226 52.73 1.01 13.45
CA SER A 226 53.89 0.25 13.01
C SER A 226 54.99 0.37 14.07
N PRO A 227 55.52 -0.73 14.64
CA PRO A 227 56.71 -0.65 15.46
C PRO A 227 57.89 -0.34 14.53
N THR A 228 58.57 0.77 14.77
CA THR A 228 59.88 1.07 14.23
C THR A 228 60.85 0.00 14.72
N VAL A 229 61.11 -1.01 13.90
CA VAL A 229 62.24 -1.92 14.08
C VAL A 229 63.37 -1.42 13.19
N SER A 230 64.32 -0.73 13.80
CA SER A 230 65.65 -0.50 13.26
C SER A 230 66.39 -1.84 13.22
N GLY A 231 66.52 -2.42 12.02
CA GLY A 231 67.17 -3.70 11.80
C GLY A 231 68.08 -3.64 10.58
N ILE A 232 69.36 -3.42 10.84
CA ILE A 232 70.47 -3.49 9.89
C ILE A 232 70.54 -4.90 9.30
N TYR A 233 70.51 -5.04 7.97
CA TYR A 233 70.97 -6.26 7.28
C TYR A 233 71.79 -5.92 6.03
N ARG A 234 73.11 -6.13 6.16
CA ARG A 234 74.09 -6.32 5.07
C ARG A 234 74.14 -7.82 4.73
N GLY A 235 74.27 -8.18 3.44
CA GLY A 235 74.90 -9.47 3.07
C GLY A 235 74.33 -10.27 1.87
N PHE A 236 74.80 -9.92 0.67
CA PHE A 236 75.32 -10.78 -0.42
C PHE A 236 74.61 -12.04 -1.01
N LYS A 237 74.44 -11.97 -2.35
CA LYS A 237 74.64 -12.99 -3.44
C LYS A 237 73.72 -14.24 -3.45
N LYS A 238 73.30 -14.85 -4.56
CA LYS A 238 73.71 -14.95 -5.98
C LYS A 238 72.48 -15.51 -6.73
N ARG A 239 72.21 -15.13 -7.99
CA ARG A 239 71.29 -15.89 -8.86
C ARG A 239 71.93 -16.15 -10.22
N LEU A 240 72.07 -17.44 -10.53
CA LEU A 240 72.63 -17.96 -11.78
C LEU A 240 71.73 -17.65 -12.98
N ILE A 241 72.39 -17.31 -14.08
CA ILE A 241 71.85 -17.28 -15.44
C ILE A 241 71.97 -18.70 -16.01
N ASN A 242 70.95 -19.18 -16.71
CA ASN A 242 71.14 -20.16 -17.78
C ASN A 242 70.21 -19.84 -18.95
N ARG A 243 70.83 -19.63 -20.12
CA ARG A 243 70.24 -19.35 -21.43
C ARG A 243 70.06 -20.66 -22.20
N LYS A 244 68.94 -20.82 -22.93
CA LYS A 244 68.88 -21.55 -24.21
C LYS A 244 67.89 -20.87 -25.19
N ARG A 245 68.48 -20.15 -26.17
CA ARG A 245 68.30 -20.19 -27.66
C ARG A 245 67.11 -21.04 -28.21
N ARG A 246 66.39 -20.71 -29.30
CA ARG A 246 66.70 -20.00 -30.58
C ARG A 246 65.38 -19.69 -31.39
N TYR A 247 65.40 -18.60 -32.18
CA TYR A 247 64.72 -18.20 -33.46
C TYR A 247 63.33 -18.79 -33.84
N GLY A 248 62.37 -18.04 -34.40
CA GLY A 248 62.29 -16.67 -34.89
C GLY A 248 61.19 -16.60 -35.96
N TRP A 249 60.36 -15.53 -35.99
CA TRP A 249 59.51 -15.14 -37.12
C TRP A 249 59.47 -13.60 -37.22
N PHE A 250 59.25 -13.13 -38.44
CA PHE A 250 59.54 -11.80 -38.99
C PHE A 250 58.68 -10.62 -38.48
N SER A 251 59.33 -9.45 -38.35
CA SER A 251 58.94 -8.07 -38.77
C SER A 251 57.56 -7.50 -38.35
N ARG A 252 57.49 -6.56 -37.38
CA ARG A 252 57.39 -5.06 -37.48
C ARG A 252 56.22 -4.54 -38.33
N SER A 253 55.37 -3.57 -37.92
CA SER A 253 55.51 -2.32 -37.11
C SER A 253 54.08 -1.89 -36.64
N ARG A 254 53.78 -0.99 -35.70
CA ARG A 254 54.28 0.31 -35.21
C ARG A 254 53.86 0.42 -33.72
N GLY A 255 54.66 0.89 -32.77
CA GLY A 255 55.02 2.31 -32.55
C GLY A 255 54.48 2.72 -31.16
N PHE A 256 55.34 2.71 -30.15
CA PHE A 256 55.06 3.20 -28.80
C PHE A 256 55.40 4.70 -28.69
N ALA A 257 54.57 5.45 -27.97
CA ALA A 257 54.98 6.66 -27.27
C ALA A 257 54.60 6.51 -25.79
N ILE A 258 55.60 6.60 -24.92
CA ILE A 258 55.48 6.68 -23.46
C ILE A 258 55.58 8.16 -23.11
N VAL A 259 54.64 8.67 -22.32
CA VAL A 259 54.90 9.78 -21.39
C VAL A 259 54.28 9.42 -20.04
N SER A 260 55.05 9.67 -18.99
CA SER A 260 54.84 9.32 -17.60
C SER A 260 53.64 10.00 -16.95
N SER A 261 53.02 9.32 -15.98
CA SER A 261 52.43 9.97 -14.81
C SER A 261 52.87 9.23 -13.55
N ALA A 262 53.87 9.82 -12.89
CA ALA A 262 54.03 9.70 -11.46
C ALA A 262 53.14 10.79 -10.86
N ASP A 263 51.97 10.40 -10.36
CA ASP A 263 51.31 11.12 -9.28
C ASP A 263 50.51 10.09 -8.49
N GLY A 264 51.07 9.75 -7.32
CA GLY A 264 50.42 8.87 -6.37
C GLY A 264 49.27 9.61 -5.71
N GLU A 265 48.04 9.23 -6.04
CA GLU A 265 46.90 9.49 -5.18
C GLU A 265 47.05 8.68 -3.89
N MET A 266 47.67 9.30 -2.88
CA MET A 266 47.31 9.01 -1.50
C MET A 266 45.83 9.38 -1.33
N ALA A 267 44.96 8.39 -1.55
CA ALA A 267 43.59 8.44 -1.05
C ALA A 267 43.64 8.58 0.47
N LYS A 268 43.64 9.83 0.94
CA LYS A 268 43.25 10.16 2.32
C LYS A 268 41.83 9.62 2.47
N LEU A 269 41.68 8.48 3.15
CA LEU A 269 40.41 8.08 3.74
C LEU A 269 39.88 9.29 4.52
N LYS A 270 38.88 9.98 3.98
CA LYS A 270 38.00 10.82 4.78
C LYS A 270 37.44 9.89 5.86
N LYS A 271 37.74 10.18 7.13
CA LYS A 271 36.98 9.62 8.26
C LYS A 271 35.50 9.85 7.92
N PRO A 272 34.64 8.82 7.91
CA PRO A 272 33.21 9.08 7.93
C PRO A 272 32.92 9.76 9.26
N GLU A 273 32.61 11.06 9.22
CA GLU A 273 31.86 11.72 10.28
C GLU A 273 30.59 10.89 10.52
N SER A 274 30.38 10.53 11.79
CA SER A 274 29.20 9.88 12.39
C SER A 274 28.05 9.54 11.43
N ALA A 275 28.11 8.40 10.75
CA ALA A 275 27.00 7.90 9.96
C ALA A 275 26.06 7.08 10.87
N GLU A 276 24.81 7.53 11.03
CA GLU A 276 23.77 6.81 11.76
C GLU A 276 23.35 5.53 11.02
N PHE A 277 22.81 4.55 11.75
CA PHE A 277 22.14 3.42 11.10
C PHE A 277 20.91 3.92 10.36
N ASN A 278 20.69 3.41 9.16
CA ASN A 278 19.55 3.74 8.31
C ASN A 278 18.72 2.50 7.94
N ARG A 279 19.01 1.37 8.60
CA ARG A 279 18.21 0.15 8.54
C ARG A 279 17.99 -0.34 9.96
N ILE A 280 16.74 -0.62 10.30
CA ILE A 280 16.35 -1.31 11.53
C ILE A 280 15.59 -2.57 11.15
N TRP A 281 15.83 -3.66 11.89
CA TRP A 281 14.99 -4.84 11.84
C TRP A 281 14.33 -5.08 13.19
N LEU A 282 13.02 -5.34 13.14
CA LEU A 282 12.25 -5.91 14.23
C LEU A 282 11.96 -7.38 13.89
N THR A 283 12.39 -8.31 14.75
CA THR A 283 12.19 -9.76 14.55
C THR A 283 11.46 -10.37 15.74
N TYR A 284 10.36 -11.06 15.48
CA TYR A 284 9.51 -11.66 16.51
C TYR A 284 8.88 -12.98 16.03
N ALA A 285 8.31 -13.74 16.96
CA ALA A 285 7.80 -15.08 16.71
C ALA A 285 6.43 -15.06 15.99
N THR A 286 6.20 -16.11 15.20
CA THR A 286 4.90 -16.45 14.60
C THR A 286 4.82 -17.98 14.52
N ASP A 287 3.61 -18.51 14.46
CA ASP A 287 3.40 -19.95 14.31
C ASP A 287 3.42 -20.36 12.83
N GLU A 288 3.85 -21.59 12.52
CA GLU A 288 3.98 -22.08 11.14
C GLU A 288 2.64 -22.13 10.39
N ASP A 289 1.56 -22.47 11.11
CA ASP A 289 0.19 -22.55 10.60
C ASP A 289 -0.52 -21.18 10.52
N GLU A 290 0.07 -20.13 11.10
CA GLU A 290 -0.51 -18.79 11.16
C GLU A 290 -0.66 -18.17 9.76
N LYS A 291 -1.84 -17.62 9.48
CA LYS A 291 -2.17 -16.94 8.21
C LYS A 291 -2.13 -15.43 8.40
N PHE A 292 -1.67 -14.70 7.40
CA PHE A 292 -1.50 -13.24 7.46
C PHE A 292 -2.39 -12.56 6.43
N TYR A 293 -3.18 -11.58 6.88
CA TYR A 293 -4.09 -10.80 6.04
C TYR A 293 -3.87 -9.29 6.26
N GLY A 294 -4.14 -8.50 5.23
CA GLY A 294 -4.01 -7.04 5.25
C GLY A 294 -3.00 -6.55 4.21
N PHE A 295 -2.09 -5.70 4.65
CA PHE A 295 -1.07 -5.03 3.84
C PHE A 295 -1.59 -4.04 2.78
N GLY A 296 -2.79 -3.51 2.98
CA GLY A 296 -3.45 -2.61 2.04
C GLY A 296 -4.29 -3.36 1.02
N GLU A 297 -4.40 -2.79 -0.17
CA GLU A 297 -5.06 -3.41 -1.31
C GLU A 297 -4.07 -4.34 -2.04
N GLN A 298 -4.30 -5.64 -1.92
CA GLN A 298 -3.48 -6.71 -2.50
C GLN A 298 -4.31 -7.47 -3.54
N PHE A 299 -3.71 -7.74 -4.70
CA PHE A 299 -4.46 -8.24 -5.86
C PHE A 299 -4.19 -9.72 -6.18
N SER A 300 -3.14 -10.32 -5.60
CA SER A 300 -2.67 -11.66 -5.99
C SER A 300 -2.92 -12.73 -4.93
N HIS A 301 -2.86 -12.36 -3.65
CA HIS A 301 -2.88 -13.28 -2.52
C HIS A 301 -3.65 -12.69 -1.33
N MET A 302 -4.57 -13.47 -0.75
CA MET A 302 -5.19 -13.12 0.54
C MET A 302 -4.31 -13.49 1.73
N ASN A 303 -3.80 -14.73 1.77
CA ASN A 303 -2.84 -15.16 2.78
C ASN A 303 -1.40 -14.86 2.33
N LEU A 304 -0.66 -14.12 3.15
CA LEU A 304 0.68 -13.63 2.84
C LEU A 304 1.80 -14.34 3.62
N LYS A 305 1.49 -15.38 4.41
CA LYS A 305 2.51 -16.26 4.99
C LYS A 305 3.40 -16.84 3.87
N GLY A 306 4.72 -16.88 4.09
CA GLY A 306 5.69 -17.37 3.11
C GLY A 306 6.10 -16.33 2.06
N LYS A 307 5.67 -15.07 2.20
CA LYS A 307 5.95 -13.99 1.23
C LYS A 307 6.81 -12.89 1.83
N LYS A 308 7.41 -12.07 0.97
CA LYS A 308 8.12 -10.85 1.32
C LYS A 308 7.36 -9.66 0.73
N ILE A 309 6.84 -8.78 1.57
CA ILE A 309 5.87 -7.75 1.20
C ILE A 309 6.55 -6.38 1.33
N PRO A 310 6.92 -5.73 0.21
CA PRO A 310 7.35 -4.34 0.23
C PRO A 310 6.15 -3.41 0.44
N ILE A 311 6.30 -2.41 1.30
CA ILE A 311 5.31 -1.35 1.53
C ILE A 311 5.83 -0.09 0.87
N PHE A 312 5.34 0.13 -0.35
CA PHE A 312 5.68 1.29 -1.18
C PHE A 312 4.57 1.55 -2.18
N VAL A 313 4.03 2.76 -2.15
CA VAL A 313 3.02 3.20 -3.12
C VAL A 313 3.66 3.13 -4.51
N GLN A 314 2.95 2.62 -5.51
CA GLN A 314 3.42 2.60 -6.90
C GLN A 314 2.29 2.20 -7.85
N GLU A 315 2.53 2.34 -9.15
CA GLU A 315 1.68 1.72 -10.17
C GLU A 315 1.51 0.22 -9.90
N GLN A 316 0.27 -0.30 -9.97
CA GLN A 316 0.02 -1.71 -9.71
C GLN A 316 0.70 -2.63 -10.73
N GLY A 317 0.98 -2.12 -11.94
CA GLY A 317 1.58 -2.84 -13.06
C GLY A 317 0.60 -3.60 -13.95
N ILE A 318 1.03 -3.89 -15.18
CA ILE A 318 0.22 -4.54 -16.23
C ILE A 318 0.51 -6.05 -16.29
N GLY A 319 -0.46 -6.85 -15.91
CA GLY A 319 -0.40 -8.32 -15.85
C GLY A 319 0.13 -8.87 -14.53
N ARG A 320 0.99 -8.12 -13.82
CA ARG A 320 1.42 -8.40 -12.43
C ARG A 320 2.00 -9.80 -12.22
N GLY A 321 2.69 -10.33 -13.23
CA GLY A 321 3.27 -11.67 -13.25
C GLY A 321 2.63 -12.60 -14.28
N ASP A 322 1.42 -12.28 -14.76
CA ASP A 322 0.73 -13.09 -15.76
C ASP A 322 1.38 -12.96 -17.14
N GLN A 323 1.79 -14.09 -17.70
CA GLN A 323 2.46 -14.16 -19.00
C GLN A 323 1.46 -14.48 -20.14
N PRO A 324 1.72 -14.00 -21.37
CA PRO A 324 2.89 -13.22 -21.81
C PRO A 324 2.75 -11.70 -21.61
N ILE A 325 1.69 -11.21 -20.96
CA ILE A 325 1.40 -9.78 -20.93
C ILE A 325 2.42 -8.99 -20.10
N THR A 326 2.80 -9.48 -18.92
CA THR A 326 3.81 -8.82 -18.09
C THR A 326 5.15 -8.71 -18.82
N PHE A 327 5.56 -9.73 -19.57
CA PHE A 327 6.75 -9.65 -20.43
C PHE A 327 6.61 -8.52 -21.47
N ALA A 328 5.47 -8.43 -22.15
CA ALA A 328 5.25 -7.42 -23.17
C ALA A 328 5.22 -6.01 -22.60
N ALA A 329 4.59 -5.82 -21.43
CA ALA A 329 4.60 -4.56 -20.72
C ALA A 329 6.03 -4.12 -20.37
N ASN A 330 6.85 -5.03 -19.83
CA ASN A 330 8.24 -4.76 -19.48
C ASN A 330 9.14 -4.46 -20.70
N LEU A 331 8.81 -5.02 -21.87
CA LEU A 331 9.52 -4.72 -23.12
C LEU A 331 9.24 -3.29 -23.58
N VAL A 332 7.99 -2.84 -23.48
CA VAL A 332 7.58 -1.47 -23.87
C VAL A 332 8.07 -0.43 -22.86
N SER A 333 7.97 -0.72 -21.57
CA SER A 333 8.40 0.17 -20.49
C SER A 333 8.98 -0.65 -19.34
N TYR A 334 10.22 -0.36 -18.95
CA TYR A 334 10.92 -1.12 -17.90
C TYR A 334 10.08 -1.21 -16.62
N ARG A 335 9.81 -2.43 -16.15
CA ARG A 335 9.01 -2.75 -14.95
C ARG A 335 7.52 -2.35 -14.98
N ALA A 336 7.00 -1.83 -16.09
CA ALA A 336 5.57 -1.50 -16.20
C ALA A 336 4.64 -2.72 -16.06
N GLY A 337 5.17 -3.95 -16.14
CA GLY A 337 4.41 -5.15 -15.85
C GLY A 337 4.10 -5.39 -14.37
N GLY A 338 4.79 -4.70 -13.46
CA GLY A 338 4.69 -4.91 -12.01
C GLY A 338 5.04 -6.33 -11.58
N ASP A 339 4.66 -6.68 -10.36
CA ASP A 339 4.71 -8.03 -9.82
C ASP A 339 3.54 -8.30 -8.88
N TRP A 340 3.49 -9.47 -8.24
CA TRP A 340 2.36 -9.86 -7.42
C TRP A 340 2.10 -8.90 -6.24
N SER A 341 3.11 -8.13 -5.81
CA SER A 341 3.09 -7.24 -4.63
C SER A 341 2.87 -5.76 -4.96
N THR A 342 2.96 -5.35 -6.22
CA THR A 342 2.80 -3.95 -6.61
C THR A 342 1.35 -3.50 -6.48
N THR A 343 1.11 -2.34 -5.86
CA THR A 343 -0.22 -1.81 -5.56
C THR A 343 -0.20 -0.28 -5.38
N TYR A 344 -1.32 0.35 -5.73
CA TYR A 344 -1.57 1.77 -5.50
C TYR A 344 -1.77 2.11 -4.02
N ALA A 345 -2.24 1.16 -3.21
CA ALA A 345 -2.69 1.41 -1.85
C ALA A 345 -2.13 0.41 -0.82
N PRO A 346 -0.80 0.32 -0.64
CA PRO A 346 -0.22 -0.51 0.41
C PRO A 346 -0.48 0.09 1.79
N SER A 347 -0.57 -0.76 2.81
CA SER A 347 -0.70 -0.33 4.21
C SER A 347 0.22 -1.17 5.09
N PRO A 348 1.04 -0.60 5.99
CA PRO A 348 1.90 -1.35 6.89
C PRO A 348 1.12 -1.93 8.08
N PHE A 349 -0.03 -2.54 7.84
CA PHE A 349 -0.91 -3.20 8.82
C PHE A 349 -1.14 -4.66 8.42
N TYR A 350 -1.17 -5.55 9.40
CA TYR A 350 -1.71 -6.89 9.21
C TYR A 350 -2.45 -7.39 10.45
N MET A 351 -3.29 -8.39 10.25
CA MET A 351 -3.80 -9.26 11.31
C MET A 351 -3.69 -10.73 10.92
N THR A 352 -3.75 -11.63 11.89
CA THR A 352 -3.53 -13.06 11.67
C THR A 352 -4.68 -13.95 12.09
N SER A 353 -4.68 -15.21 11.62
CA SER A 353 -5.62 -16.23 12.05
C SER A 353 -5.53 -16.57 13.55
N LYS A 354 -4.46 -16.16 14.24
CA LYS A 354 -4.28 -16.32 15.70
C LYS A 354 -4.62 -15.05 16.51
N MET A 355 -5.30 -14.08 15.90
CA MET A 355 -5.70 -12.81 16.51
C MET A 355 -4.53 -11.96 16.99
N ARG A 356 -3.39 -12.02 16.28
CA ARG A 356 -2.26 -11.08 16.45
C ARG A 356 -2.36 -9.99 15.40
N SER A 357 -1.94 -8.78 15.73
CA SER A 357 -1.95 -7.65 14.78
C SER A 357 -0.90 -6.61 15.13
N ILE A 358 -0.22 -6.11 14.10
CA ILE A 358 0.72 -5.00 14.16
C ILE A 358 0.38 -4.01 13.05
N TYR A 359 0.57 -2.72 13.33
CA TYR A 359 0.74 -1.73 12.27
C TYR A 359 1.86 -0.73 12.58
N LEU A 360 2.47 -0.17 11.53
CA LEU A 360 3.51 0.88 11.66
C LEU A 360 2.93 2.28 11.37
N GLU A 361 3.37 3.26 12.14
CA GLU A 361 2.93 4.66 12.03
C GLU A 361 3.83 5.50 11.07
N GLY A 362 4.98 4.99 10.67
CA GLY A 362 5.92 5.67 9.77
C GLY A 362 5.51 5.67 8.29
N TYR A 363 6.20 6.49 7.49
CA TYR A 363 6.09 6.52 6.01
C TYR A 363 7.34 5.96 5.30
N ASP A 364 8.34 5.52 6.06
CA ASP A 364 9.55 4.93 5.50
C ASP A 364 9.22 3.72 4.62
N TYR A 365 10.08 3.46 3.63
CA TYR A 365 10.01 2.20 2.90
C TYR A 365 10.26 1.04 3.87
N THR A 366 9.31 0.11 3.94
CA THR A 366 9.39 -1.06 4.81
C THR A 366 9.18 -2.34 4.04
N ILE A 367 9.75 -3.43 4.55
CA ILE A 367 9.57 -4.76 3.98
C ILE A 367 9.23 -5.73 5.11
N PHE A 368 8.08 -6.38 5.00
CA PHE A 368 7.65 -7.45 5.90
C PHE A 368 8.07 -8.79 5.29
N ASP A 369 9.05 -9.44 5.92
CA ASP A 369 9.52 -10.76 5.52
C ASP A 369 8.82 -11.83 6.36
N LEU A 370 7.89 -12.55 5.72
CA LEU A 370 7.11 -13.66 6.28
C LEU A 370 7.56 -15.01 5.70
N THR A 371 8.75 -15.08 5.08
CA THR A 371 9.22 -16.27 4.37
C THR A 371 9.72 -17.37 5.30
N ILE A 372 10.10 -17.02 6.54
CA ILE A 372 10.58 -17.98 7.54
C ILE A 372 9.41 -18.44 8.41
N PRO A 373 9.18 -19.76 8.59
CA PRO A 373 7.97 -20.28 9.25
C PRO A 373 7.73 -19.80 10.68
N ASP A 374 8.77 -19.66 11.50
CA ASP A 374 8.67 -19.42 12.94
C ASP A 374 8.85 -17.94 13.34
N ARG A 375 8.98 -17.03 12.37
CA ARG A 375 9.28 -15.62 12.63
C ARG A 375 8.82 -14.65 11.56
N VAL A 376 8.52 -13.44 12.01
CA VAL A 376 8.36 -12.26 11.16
C VAL A 376 9.60 -11.39 11.33
N GLN A 377 10.12 -10.87 10.22
CA GLN A 377 11.15 -9.84 10.24
C GLN A 377 10.67 -8.62 9.45
N ILE A 378 10.56 -7.49 10.11
CA ILE A 378 10.25 -6.20 9.48
C ILE A 378 11.55 -5.47 9.25
N GLN A 379 11.89 -5.15 8.01
CA GLN A 379 12.98 -4.26 7.64
C GLN A 379 12.43 -2.84 7.44
N ILE A 380 13.01 -1.86 8.14
CA ILE A 380 12.66 -0.44 8.04
C ILE A 380 13.83 0.32 7.45
N HIS A 381 13.59 1.13 6.41
CA HIS A 381 14.57 2.04 5.81
C HIS A 381 14.62 3.36 6.58
N GLY A 382 14.97 3.29 7.87
CA GLY A 382 15.05 4.42 8.78
C GLY A 382 15.94 4.14 9.98
N ASN A 383 16.10 5.13 10.87
CA ASN A 383 16.88 5.05 12.11
C ASN A 383 16.00 4.91 13.37
N SER A 384 14.68 4.91 13.19
CA SER A 384 13.67 4.60 14.19
C SER A 384 12.43 4.00 13.54
N VAL A 385 11.56 3.39 14.33
CA VAL A 385 10.22 2.95 13.90
C VAL A 385 9.24 3.09 15.06
N ASP A 386 8.04 3.56 14.73
CA ASP A 386 6.90 3.66 15.63
C ASP A 386 5.76 2.79 15.08
N GLY A 387 4.99 2.17 15.97
CA GLY A 387 3.86 1.34 15.58
C GLY A 387 3.01 0.92 16.76
N ARG A 388 2.02 0.06 16.51
CA ARG A 388 1.17 -0.49 17.56
C ARG A 388 0.95 -1.98 17.40
N ILE A 389 0.78 -2.64 18.54
CA ILE A 389 0.26 -4.00 18.68
C ILE A 389 -1.20 -3.89 19.11
N LEU A 390 -2.11 -4.49 18.34
CA LEU A 390 -3.54 -4.42 18.60
C LEU A 390 -4.04 -5.69 19.28
N HIS A 391 -4.97 -5.53 20.22
CA HIS A 391 -5.69 -6.59 20.88
C HIS A 391 -7.17 -6.57 20.44
N GLY A 392 -7.68 -7.74 20.06
CA GLY A 392 -9.09 -7.96 19.77
C GLY A 392 -9.45 -9.43 19.91
N ASN A 393 -10.74 -9.73 20.06
CA ASN A 393 -11.26 -11.09 20.22
C ASN A 393 -11.83 -11.67 18.92
N SER A 394 -11.93 -10.85 17.88
CA SER A 394 -12.35 -11.26 16.54
C SER A 394 -11.64 -10.42 15.47
N PRO A 395 -11.59 -10.88 14.21
CA PRO A 395 -11.06 -10.08 13.10
C PRO A 395 -11.81 -8.74 12.94
N CYS A 396 -13.14 -8.73 13.12
CA CYS A 396 -13.94 -7.52 13.07
C CYS A 396 -13.54 -6.50 14.14
N GLU A 397 -13.29 -6.96 15.38
CA GLU A 397 -12.82 -6.09 16.45
C GLU A 397 -11.43 -5.52 16.13
N LEU A 398 -10.52 -6.32 15.57
CA LEU A 398 -9.18 -5.82 15.17
C LEU A 398 -9.27 -4.73 14.09
N ILE A 399 -10.15 -4.87 13.10
CA ILE A 399 -10.44 -3.82 12.11
C ILE A 399 -11.00 -2.57 12.81
N GLU A 400 -11.93 -2.75 13.75
CA GLU A 400 -12.52 -1.65 14.51
C GLU A 400 -11.46 -0.87 15.29
N ARG A 401 -10.54 -1.55 15.99
CA ARG A 401 -9.42 -0.93 16.74
C ARG A 401 -8.40 -0.26 15.81
N PHE A 402 -8.11 -0.90 14.68
CA PHE A 402 -7.20 -0.34 13.69
C PHE A 402 -7.75 0.98 13.12
N THR A 403 -8.99 0.95 12.63
CA THR A 403 -9.65 2.11 12.02
C THR A 403 -10.01 3.22 13.01
N GLU A 404 -10.21 2.89 14.30
CA GLU A 404 -10.29 3.91 15.37
C GLU A 404 -9.03 4.79 15.40
N THR A 405 -7.89 4.24 15.01
CA THR A 405 -6.61 4.94 15.05
C THR A 405 -6.30 5.69 13.77
N ILE A 406 -6.38 5.00 12.63
CA ILE A 406 -6.04 5.60 11.33
C ILE A 406 -7.13 6.57 10.85
N GLY A 407 -8.38 6.39 11.30
CA GLY A 407 -9.56 7.10 10.85
C GLY A 407 -10.48 6.19 10.02
N ARG A 408 -11.74 6.61 9.88
CA ARG A 408 -12.78 5.89 9.15
C ARG A 408 -13.34 6.76 8.04
N GLN A 409 -13.75 6.13 6.95
CA GLN A 409 -14.45 6.83 5.88
C GLN A 409 -15.78 7.39 6.43
N PRO A 410 -16.19 8.59 5.99
CA PRO A 410 -17.48 9.14 6.34
C PRO A 410 -18.62 8.35 5.67
N GLU A 411 -19.83 8.46 6.21
CA GLU A 411 -21.02 7.99 5.47
C GLU A 411 -21.08 8.65 4.09
N LEU A 412 -21.33 7.83 3.06
CA LEU A 412 -21.45 8.30 1.69
C LEU A 412 -22.82 8.99 1.47
N PRO A 413 -22.89 10.05 0.64
CA PRO A 413 -24.17 10.61 0.22
C PRO A 413 -25.09 9.54 -0.37
N GLU A 414 -26.35 9.46 0.03
CA GLU A 414 -27.22 8.34 -0.36
C GLU A 414 -27.35 8.17 -1.89
N TRP A 415 -27.31 9.27 -2.64
CA TRP A 415 -27.42 9.24 -4.09
C TRP A 415 -26.32 8.39 -4.75
N ILE A 416 -25.07 8.38 -4.26
CA ILE A 416 -23.95 7.64 -4.90
C ILE A 416 -24.13 6.12 -4.78
N ILE A 417 -24.87 5.67 -3.78
CA ILE A 417 -25.09 4.25 -3.48
C ILE A 417 -26.47 3.74 -3.91
N SER A 418 -27.28 4.55 -4.61
CA SER A 418 -28.69 4.27 -4.90
C SER A 418 -28.97 3.54 -6.22
N GLY A 419 -28.09 3.69 -7.21
CA GLY A 419 -28.24 3.18 -8.57
C GLY A 419 -26.91 3.17 -9.31
N ALA A 420 -26.97 2.99 -10.63
CA ALA A 420 -25.79 2.87 -11.46
C ALA A 420 -25.07 4.21 -11.66
N ILE A 421 -23.74 4.17 -11.67
CA ILE A 421 -22.90 5.26 -12.14
C ILE A 421 -22.43 4.91 -13.55
N VAL A 422 -22.98 5.63 -14.52
CA VAL A 422 -22.70 5.41 -15.94
C VAL A 422 -21.42 6.17 -16.31
N GLY A 423 -20.30 5.47 -16.25
CA GLY A 423 -19.03 5.95 -16.76
C GLY A 423 -18.96 5.82 -18.27
N MET A 424 -18.91 6.96 -18.97
CA MET A 424 -18.86 7.03 -20.42
C MET A 424 -18.13 8.28 -20.91
N GLN A 425 -17.83 8.31 -22.19
CA GLN A 425 -17.22 9.45 -22.88
C GLN A 425 -18.00 9.79 -24.15
N GLY A 426 -17.69 10.93 -24.77
CA GLY A 426 -18.19 11.26 -26.12
C GLY A 426 -18.95 12.58 -26.24
N GLY A 427 -19.02 13.39 -25.18
CA GLY A 427 -19.69 14.68 -25.22
C GLY A 427 -21.21 14.64 -25.01
N THR A 428 -21.85 15.80 -25.10
CA THR A 428 -23.27 15.99 -24.71
C THR A 428 -24.24 15.07 -25.43
N GLU A 429 -24.13 14.94 -26.76
CA GLU A 429 -25.09 14.16 -27.55
C GLU A 429 -25.01 12.67 -27.26
N ALA A 430 -23.79 12.14 -27.06
CA ALA A 430 -23.59 10.74 -26.68
C ALA A 430 -24.25 10.45 -25.32
N VAL A 431 -24.07 11.34 -24.34
CA VAL A 431 -24.70 11.20 -23.01
C VAL A 431 -26.22 11.20 -23.12
N ARG A 432 -26.81 12.14 -23.89
CA ARG A 432 -28.26 12.20 -24.07
C ARG A 432 -28.81 10.94 -24.75
N HIS A 433 -28.14 10.46 -25.79
CA HIS A 433 -28.54 9.25 -26.50
C HIS A 433 -28.54 8.03 -25.58
N ILE A 434 -27.45 7.78 -24.85
CA ILE A 434 -27.36 6.65 -23.91
C ILE A 434 -28.34 6.81 -22.75
N TRP A 435 -28.59 8.03 -22.30
CA TRP A 435 -29.61 8.30 -21.30
C TRP A 435 -31.01 7.90 -21.79
N ASP A 436 -31.36 8.20 -23.05
CA ASP A 436 -32.64 7.79 -23.65
C ASP A 436 -32.77 6.27 -23.71
N GLU A 437 -31.72 5.56 -24.11
CA GLU A 437 -31.70 4.10 -24.13
C GLU A 437 -31.89 3.51 -22.73
N LEU A 438 -31.20 4.04 -21.72
CA LEU A 438 -31.31 3.57 -20.34
C LEU A 438 -32.70 3.87 -19.73
N ARG A 439 -33.32 4.99 -20.11
CA ARG A 439 -34.71 5.30 -19.72
C ARG A 439 -35.70 4.28 -20.28
N ALA A 440 -35.50 3.81 -21.51
CA ALA A 440 -36.35 2.78 -22.11
C ALA A 440 -36.32 1.42 -21.37
N TYR A 441 -35.32 1.19 -20.51
CA TYR A 441 -35.17 0.00 -19.69
C TYR A 441 -35.49 0.20 -18.20
N ASP A 442 -35.95 1.39 -17.81
CA ASP A 442 -36.15 1.79 -16.42
C ASP A 442 -34.90 1.54 -15.55
N VAL A 443 -33.71 1.88 -16.06
CA VAL A 443 -32.47 1.69 -15.32
C VAL A 443 -32.42 2.67 -14.15
N PRO A 444 -32.22 2.20 -12.90
CA PRO A 444 -31.93 3.10 -11.79
C PRO A 444 -30.54 3.72 -11.97
N ILE A 445 -30.48 5.02 -12.29
CA ILE A 445 -29.23 5.76 -12.50
C ILE A 445 -29.03 6.73 -11.34
N SER A 446 -27.85 6.69 -10.74
CA SER A 446 -27.40 7.66 -9.74
C SER A 446 -26.66 8.83 -10.38
N ALA A 447 -25.77 8.54 -11.33
CA ALA A 447 -24.96 9.57 -11.96
C ALA A 447 -24.43 9.17 -13.33
N PHE A 448 -24.10 10.17 -14.14
CA PHE A 448 -23.16 10.03 -15.25
C PHE A 448 -21.77 10.47 -14.79
N TRP A 449 -20.77 9.63 -15.00
CA TRP A 449 -19.36 9.96 -14.78
C TRP A 449 -18.66 10.19 -16.12
N LEU A 450 -18.18 11.41 -16.33
CA LEU A 450 -17.71 11.94 -17.61
C LEU A 450 -16.25 12.37 -17.48
N GLN A 451 -15.32 11.43 -17.60
CA GLN A 451 -13.90 11.73 -17.41
C GLN A 451 -13.33 12.67 -18.49
N ASP A 452 -13.90 12.65 -19.70
CA ASP A 452 -13.52 13.51 -20.83
C ASP A 452 -14.21 14.87 -20.82
N TRP A 453 -14.78 15.28 -19.68
CA TRP A 453 -15.33 16.63 -19.48
C TRP A 453 -14.31 17.74 -19.79
N VAL A 454 -13.02 17.46 -19.59
CA VAL A 454 -11.88 18.34 -19.94
C VAL A 454 -11.51 18.33 -21.43
N GLY A 455 -12.16 17.50 -22.23
CA GLY A 455 -11.83 17.24 -23.61
C GLY A 455 -10.71 16.20 -23.79
N GLN A 456 -10.39 15.93 -25.05
CA GLN A 456 -9.41 14.92 -25.44
C GLN A 456 -8.41 15.46 -26.45
N ARG A 457 -7.24 14.81 -26.51
CA ARG A 457 -6.22 14.97 -27.55
C ARG A 457 -5.81 13.62 -28.10
N GLU A 458 -5.51 13.59 -29.39
CA GLU A 458 -4.97 12.40 -30.04
C GLU A 458 -3.46 12.30 -29.78
N THR A 459 -3.01 11.10 -29.42
CA THR A 459 -1.60 10.79 -29.22
C THR A 459 -1.26 9.44 -29.87
N PHE A 460 0.02 9.08 -29.94
CA PHE A 460 0.45 7.82 -30.55
C PHE A 460 -0.08 6.55 -29.84
N ILE A 461 -0.55 6.65 -28.58
CA ILE A 461 -1.16 5.54 -27.83
C ILE A 461 -2.69 5.53 -27.90
N GLY A 462 -3.31 6.58 -28.43
CA GLY A 462 -4.75 6.81 -28.53
C GLY A 462 -5.18 8.17 -27.99
N SER A 463 -6.50 8.33 -27.83
CA SER A 463 -7.11 9.52 -27.24
C SER A 463 -6.77 9.62 -25.75
N GLN A 464 -6.32 10.79 -25.29
CA GLN A 464 -5.91 11.09 -23.92
C GLN A 464 -6.62 12.36 -23.43
N LEU A 465 -6.86 12.45 -22.12
CA LEU A 465 -7.50 13.61 -21.51
C LEU A 465 -6.59 14.84 -21.51
N TRP A 466 -7.16 16.03 -21.67
CA TRP A 466 -6.46 17.28 -21.35
C TRP A 466 -6.39 17.46 -19.84
N TRP A 467 -5.21 17.33 -19.24
CA TRP A 467 -5.05 17.54 -17.78
C TRP A 467 -4.98 19.04 -17.45
N ASN A 468 -6.12 19.70 -17.67
CA ASN A 468 -6.45 21.07 -17.35
C ASN A 468 -7.92 21.08 -16.92
N TRP A 469 -8.16 21.18 -15.62
CA TRP A 469 -9.42 20.87 -14.94
C TRP A 469 -10.53 21.92 -15.13
N GLU A 470 -10.96 22.10 -16.37
CA GLU A 470 -12.12 22.92 -16.74
C GLU A 470 -12.94 22.25 -17.83
N VAL A 471 -14.22 22.63 -17.95
CA VAL A 471 -15.11 22.03 -18.95
C VAL A 471 -14.68 22.39 -20.37
N ASP A 472 -14.59 21.39 -21.23
CA ASP A 472 -14.44 21.56 -22.67
C ASP A 472 -15.79 21.86 -23.31
N THR A 473 -16.07 23.14 -23.53
CA THR A 473 -17.34 23.61 -24.10
C THR A 473 -17.55 23.25 -25.57
N GLN A 474 -16.52 22.80 -26.29
CA GLN A 474 -16.67 22.33 -27.67
C GLN A 474 -17.18 20.89 -27.71
N ARG A 475 -16.68 20.06 -26.79
CA ARG A 475 -17.08 18.65 -26.63
C ARG A 475 -18.39 18.52 -25.85
N TYR A 476 -18.54 19.29 -24.79
CA TYR A 476 -19.74 19.36 -23.96
C TYR A 476 -20.49 20.67 -24.18
N ARG A 477 -20.98 20.86 -25.42
CA ARG A 477 -21.84 22.01 -25.75
C ARG A 477 -23.09 21.97 -24.88
N GLY A 478 -23.45 23.11 -24.32
CA GLY A 478 -24.59 23.21 -23.41
C GLY A 478 -24.41 22.40 -22.12
N TRP A 479 -23.19 22.39 -21.54
CA TRP A 479 -22.90 21.67 -20.29
C TRP A 479 -23.89 22.01 -19.18
N LYS A 480 -24.20 23.29 -18.97
CA LYS A 480 -25.13 23.74 -17.92
C LYS A 480 -26.56 23.23 -18.14
N GLU A 481 -26.99 23.16 -19.39
CA GLU A 481 -28.27 22.58 -19.77
C GLU A 481 -28.27 21.06 -19.53
N LEU A 482 -27.20 20.36 -19.91
CA LEU A 482 -27.06 18.92 -19.65
C LEU A 482 -27.10 18.61 -18.15
N THR A 483 -26.31 19.32 -17.33
CA THR A 483 -26.28 19.09 -15.88
C THR A 483 -27.63 19.41 -15.23
N LYS A 484 -28.31 20.47 -15.68
CA LYS A 484 -29.65 20.84 -15.21
C LYS A 484 -30.70 19.77 -15.57
N ASP A 485 -30.70 19.27 -16.80
CA ASP A 485 -31.66 18.27 -17.27
C ASP A 485 -31.51 16.94 -16.51
N LEU A 486 -30.27 16.50 -16.29
CA LEU A 486 -29.98 15.31 -15.50
C LEU A 486 -30.41 15.50 -14.04
N SER A 487 -30.09 16.65 -13.44
CA SER A 487 -30.45 16.97 -12.06
C SER A 487 -31.98 17.01 -11.85
N ALA A 488 -32.74 17.47 -12.85
CA ALA A 488 -34.21 17.44 -12.82
C ALA A 488 -34.79 16.02 -12.72
N GLN A 489 -34.02 15.00 -13.11
CA GLN A 489 -34.35 13.58 -12.95
C GLN A 489 -33.60 12.92 -11.77
N GLN A 490 -33.04 13.72 -10.86
CA GLN A 490 -32.22 13.27 -9.72
C GLN A 490 -30.94 12.51 -10.11
N ILE A 491 -30.49 12.65 -11.35
CA ILE A 491 -29.24 12.07 -11.84
C ILE A 491 -28.12 13.10 -11.67
N LYS A 492 -27.08 12.74 -10.94
CA LYS A 492 -25.95 13.64 -10.70
C LYS A 492 -24.90 13.56 -11.81
N VAL A 493 -24.04 14.56 -11.91
CA VAL A 493 -22.90 14.54 -12.83
C VAL A 493 -21.62 14.44 -12.03
N MET A 494 -20.76 13.51 -12.45
CA MET A 494 -19.43 13.31 -11.90
C MET A 494 -18.36 13.52 -12.97
N THR A 495 -17.18 13.97 -12.56
CA THR A 495 -16.06 14.30 -13.46
C THR A 495 -14.75 13.66 -13.01
N TYR A 496 -13.62 14.23 -13.42
CA TYR A 496 -12.29 13.68 -13.20
C TYR A 496 -11.27 14.81 -12.95
N CYS A 497 -10.38 14.64 -11.99
CA CYS A 497 -9.20 15.46 -11.78
C CYS A 497 -8.05 14.65 -11.15
N ASN A 498 -6.83 15.16 -11.22
CA ASN A 498 -5.66 14.56 -10.58
C ASN A 498 -4.63 15.66 -10.20
N PRO A 499 -3.58 15.35 -9.41
CA PRO A 499 -2.62 16.34 -8.94
C PRO A 499 -1.51 16.69 -9.96
N CYS A 500 -1.67 16.28 -11.22
CA CYS A 500 -0.75 16.58 -12.32
C CYS A 500 -1.40 17.57 -13.31
N LEU A 501 -0.57 18.38 -13.97
CA LEU A 501 -1.01 19.38 -14.93
C LEU A 501 -0.24 19.23 -16.23
N ALA A 502 -0.95 19.18 -17.35
CA ALA A 502 -0.32 19.18 -18.66
C ALA A 502 -0.11 20.62 -19.15
N PRO A 503 1.00 20.91 -19.85
CA PRO A 503 1.07 22.06 -20.73
C PRO A 503 -0.05 21.98 -21.77
N VAL A 504 -0.83 23.05 -21.89
CA VAL A 504 -2.03 23.10 -22.74
C VAL A 504 -2.02 24.24 -23.75
N ASP A 505 -0.84 24.71 -24.16
CA ASP A 505 -0.70 25.82 -25.12
C ASP A 505 -1.45 25.55 -26.43
N GLU A 506 -1.50 24.29 -26.87
CA GLU A 506 -2.20 23.82 -28.08
C GLU A 506 -3.72 23.71 -27.91
N LYS A 507 -4.25 23.70 -26.68
CA LYS A 507 -5.70 23.66 -26.44
C LYS A 507 -6.31 25.02 -26.81
N THR A 508 -7.13 25.05 -27.85
CA THR A 508 -7.67 26.29 -28.45
C THR A 508 -8.84 26.90 -27.66
N ASN A 509 -9.57 26.08 -26.91
CA ASN A 509 -10.75 26.48 -26.14
C ASN A 509 -10.50 26.54 -24.62
N LYS A 510 -9.25 26.67 -24.18
CA LYS A 510 -8.92 26.85 -22.77
C LYS A 510 -9.31 28.26 -22.30
N ARG A 511 -9.91 28.38 -21.13
CA ARG A 511 -10.14 29.66 -20.43
C ARG A 511 -9.03 29.91 -19.42
N ARG A 512 -8.52 28.84 -18.79
CA ARG A 512 -7.39 28.89 -17.86
C ARG A 512 -6.27 27.96 -18.31
N ASN A 513 -5.04 28.32 -17.99
CA ASN A 513 -3.86 27.47 -18.17
C ASN A 513 -3.31 27.11 -16.80
N HIS A 514 -3.85 26.04 -16.21
CA HIS A 514 -3.53 25.64 -14.84
C HIS A 514 -2.03 25.34 -14.65
N PHE A 515 -1.37 24.78 -15.67
CA PHE A 515 0.07 24.51 -15.61
C PHE A 515 0.89 25.79 -15.48
N GLU A 516 0.62 26.81 -16.30
CA GLU A 516 1.33 28.09 -16.23
C GLU A 516 0.98 28.88 -14.95
N GLU A 517 -0.27 28.83 -14.48
CA GLU A 517 -0.65 29.40 -13.18
C GLU A 517 0.13 28.76 -12.03
N ALA A 518 0.20 27.41 -11.99
CA ALA A 518 0.92 26.68 -10.96
C ALA A 518 2.43 26.99 -10.99
N LYS A 519 3.00 27.14 -12.19
CA LYS A 519 4.40 27.55 -12.38
C LYS A 519 4.66 28.97 -11.87
N GLN A 520 3.76 29.93 -12.16
CA GLN A 520 3.87 31.32 -11.68
C GLN A 520 3.73 31.42 -10.16
N LEU A 521 2.90 30.57 -9.56
CA LEU A 521 2.71 30.49 -8.11
C LEU A 521 3.82 29.74 -7.37
N ASP A 522 4.75 29.13 -8.12
CA ASP A 522 5.85 28.30 -7.60
C ASP A 522 5.37 27.08 -6.79
N ILE A 523 4.27 26.45 -7.22
CA ILE A 523 3.63 25.32 -6.52
C ILE A 523 3.79 23.97 -7.24
N LEU A 524 4.71 23.88 -8.20
CA LEU A 524 5.08 22.62 -8.83
C LEU A 524 6.24 21.97 -8.05
N VAL A 525 6.25 20.64 -7.98
CA VAL A 525 7.39 19.87 -7.47
C VAL A 525 8.64 20.27 -8.23
N LYS A 526 9.79 20.38 -7.53
CA LYS A 526 11.06 20.79 -8.13
C LYS A 526 12.05 19.64 -8.21
N ASN A 527 12.99 19.75 -9.14
CA ASN A 527 14.18 18.90 -9.19
C ASN A 527 15.33 19.50 -8.36
N LYS A 528 16.48 18.81 -8.30
CA LYS A 528 17.68 19.26 -7.56
C LYS A 528 18.31 20.55 -8.06
N ASN A 529 18.01 20.98 -9.30
CA ASN A 529 18.48 22.24 -9.86
C ASN A 529 17.55 23.41 -9.50
N GLY A 530 16.39 23.15 -8.91
CA GLY A 530 15.38 24.15 -8.57
C GLY A 530 14.34 24.42 -9.65
N ASP A 531 14.43 23.76 -10.81
CA ASP A 531 13.45 23.87 -11.89
C ASP A 531 12.22 22.98 -11.62
N PRO A 532 11.04 23.30 -12.20
CA PRO A 532 9.89 22.41 -12.16
C PRO A 532 10.23 21.00 -12.64
N TYR A 533 9.81 20.01 -11.86
CA TYR A 533 10.00 18.61 -12.15
C TYR A 533 8.97 18.18 -13.19
N ILE A 534 9.43 17.93 -14.41
CA ILE A 534 8.59 17.47 -15.52
C ILE A 534 8.66 15.95 -15.62
N VAL A 535 7.52 15.29 -15.39
CA VAL A 535 7.39 13.84 -15.46
C VAL A 535 6.87 13.44 -16.84
N PRO A 536 7.54 12.54 -17.56
CA PRO A 536 7.01 12.00 -18.80
C PRO A 536 5.90 10.99 -18.50
N ASN A 537 4.65 11.41 -18.67
CA ASN A 537 3.51 10.49 -18.73
C ASN A 537 3.46 9.84 -20.12
N THR A 538 2.91 8.64 -20.23
CA THR A 538 2.98 7.71 -21.38
C THR A 538 3.06 8.36 -22.76
N ALA A 539 2.25 9.42 -23.02
CA ALA A 539 2.27 10.16 -24.27
C ALA A 539 2.57 11.68 -24.18
N PHE A 540 2.69 12.26 -22.99
CA PHE A 540 2.90 13.70 -22.81
C PHE A 540 3.57 14.04 -21.48
N ASN A 541 4.20 15.20 -21.41
CA ASN A 541 4.85 15.70 -20.20
C ASN A 541 3.86 16.38 -19.26
N VAL A 542 4.09 16.24 -17.96
CA VAL A 542 3.26 16.86 -16.91
C VAL A 542 4.12 17.46 -15.80
N GLY A 543 3.64 18.54 -15.20
CA GLY A 543 4.12 19.01 -13.90
C GLY A 543 3.26 18.42 -12.79
N MET A 544 3.89 18.00 -11.70
CA MET A 544 3.18 17.55 -10.49
C MET A 544 3.05 18.70 -9.50
N LEU A 545 1.91 18.81 -8.83
CA LEU A 545 1.70 19.78 -7.76
C LEU A 545 2.50 19.40 -6.52
N ASP A 546 3.17 20.38 -5.91
CA ASP A 546 3.75 20.23 -4.58
C ASP A 546 2.65 20.42 -3.53
N LEU A 547 2.09 19.31 -3.06
CA LEU A 547 1.00 19.31 -2.07
C LEU A 547 1.45 19.76 -0.67
N THR A 548 2.75 19.93 -0.45
CA THR A 548 3.31 20.44 0.81
C THR A 548 3.42 21.96 0.83
N HIS A 549 3.35 22.60 -0.34
CA HIS A 549 3.41 24.05 -0.44
C HIS A 549 2.08 24.68 0.07
N PRO A 550 2.13 25.71 0.94
CA PRO A 550 0.94 26.22 1.64
C PRO A 550 -0.12 26.83 0.72
N LYS A 551 0.25 27.28 -0.48
CA LYS A 551 -0.69 27.83 -1.47
C LYS A 551 -1.42 26.77 -2.31
N THR A 552 -0.88 25.55 -2.40
CA THR A 552 -1.37 24.52 -3.33
C THR A 552 -2.79 24.09 -3.00
N ALA A 553 -3.07 23.84 -1.72
CA ALA A 553 -4.40 23.43 -1.28
C ALA A 553 -5.45 24.49 -1.64
N THR A 554 -5.25 25.74 -1.24
CA THR A 554 -6.20 26.84 -1.55
C THR A 554 -6.41 27.00 -3.05
N TRP A 555 -5.35 26.98 -3.85
CA TRP A 555 -5.46 27.10 -5.31
C TRP A 555 -6.25 25.94 -5.93
N PHE A 556 -5.99 24.70 -5.51
CA PHE A 556 -6.70 23.55 -6.04
C PHE A 556 -8.16 23.48 -5.58
N LYS A 557 -8.44 23.84 -4.32
CA LYS A 557 -9.82 23.94 -3.81
C LYS A 557 -10.66 24.95 -4.60
N GLN A 558 -10.05 26.01 -5.14
CA GLN A 558 -10.73 26.93 -6.05
C GLN A 558 -11.15 26.27 -7.37
N ILE A 559 -10.32 25.38 -7.93
CA ILE A 559 -10.69 24.58 -9.10
C ILE A 559 -11.87 23.65 -8.77
N LEU A 560 -11.82 22.97 -7.61
CA LEU A 560 -12.93 22.12 -7.16
C LEU A 560 -14.21 22.92 -6.93
N ARG A 561 -14.10 24.15 -6.41
CA ARG A 561 -15.24 25.08 -6.28
C ARG A 561 -15.88 25.35 -7.63
N GLU A 562 -15.08 25.72 -8.63
CA GLU A 562 -15.55 25.95 -10.01
C GLU A 562 -16.24 24.73 -10.61
N MET A 563 -15.69 23.52 -10.41
CA MET A 563 -16.34 22.27 -10.85
C MET A 563 -17.74 22.12 -10.25
N VAL A 564 -17.88 22.31 -8.93
CA VAL A 564 -19.16 22.17 -8.24
C VAL A 564 -20.15 23.26 -8.63
N ASP A 565 -19.67 24.50 -8.84
CA ASP A 565 -20.49 25.63 -9.26
C ASP A 565 -21.03 25.43 -10.69
N ASP A 566 -20.34 24.64 -11.52
CA ASP A 566 -20.80 24.17 -12.83
C ASP A 566 -21.69 22.91 -12.78
N GLY A 567 -22.12 22.48 -11.58
CA GLY A 567 -23.11 21.43 -11.37
C GLY A 567 -22.54 20.03 -11.08
N VAL A 568 -21.22 19.89 -10.94
CA VAL A 568 -20.58 18.62 -10.58
C VAL A 568 -20.88 18.26 -9.12
N LYS A 569 -21.22 16.99 -8.85
CA LYS A 569 -21.46 16.47 -7.48
C LYS A 569 -20.47 15.41 -7.04
N GLY A 570 -19.59 14.95 -7.94
CA GLY A 570 -18.47 14.13 -7.53
C GLY A 570 -17.42 13.97 -8.60
N TRP A 571 -16.29 13.36 -8.27
CA TRP A 571 -15.21 13.19 -9.22
C TRP A 571 -14.31 12.01 -8.87
N MET A 572 -13.66 11.45 -9.89
CA MET A 572 -12.46 10.64 -9.69
C MET A 572 -11.32 11.61 -9.34
N ALA A 573 -10.73 11.45 -8.17
CA ALA A 573 -9.51 12.12 -7.74
C ALA A 573 -8.34 11.14 -7.95
N ASP A 574 -7.92 11.03 -9.20
CA ASP A 574 -6.98 10.01 -9.67
C ASP A 574 -5.53 10.31 -9.24
N PHE A 575 -4.63 9.34 -9.43
CA PHE A 575 -3.21 9.34 -9.12
C PHE A 575 -2.89 9.56 -7.62
N GLY A 576 -1.62 9.79 -7.33
CA GLY A 576 -1.04 9.93 -6.00
C GLY A 576 0.25 9.11 -5.83
N GLU A 577 0.43 8.09 -6.66
CA GLU A 577 1.50 7.10 -6.62
C GLU A 577 2.77 7.48 -7.39
N GLY A 578 2.80 8.66 -8.01
CA GLY A 578 3.83 9.03 -8.99
C GLY A 578 4.90 9.99 -8.48
N LEU A 579 4.93 10.37 -7.19
CA LEU A 579 5.87 11.39 -6.71
C LEU A 579 7.32 10.91 -6.92
N PRO A 580 8.19 11.63 -7.63
CA PRO A 580 9.56 11.18 -7.83
C PRO A 580 10.34 11.10 -6.51
N VAL A 581 11.14 10.04 -6.34
CA VAL A 581 11.92 9.82 -5.10
C VAL A 581 13.18 10.70 -5.00
N ASP A 582 13.46 11.51 -6.03
CA ASP A 582 14.45 12.60 -6.02
C ASP A 582 13.82 14.00 -6.05
N ALA A 583 12.51 14.09 -5.79
CA ALA A 583 11.80 15.35 -5.70
C ALA A 583 12.38 16.28 -4.61
N VAL A 584 12.33 17.58 -4.87
CA VAL A 584 12.57 18.63 -3.88
C VAL A 584 11.23 19.29 -3.60
N LEU A 585 10.73 19.10 -2.39
CA LEU A 585 9.46 19.63 -1.90
C LEU A 585 9.68 20.87 -1.05
N TYR A 586 8.69 21.75 -1.02
CA TYR A 586 8.65 22.94 -0.18
C TYR A 586 8.84 22.63 1.31
N SER A 587 8.28 21.52 1.80
CA SER A 587 8.41 21.08 3.20
C SER A 587 9.84 20.71 3.61
N GLY A 588 10.71 20.38 2.65
CA GLY A 588 12.02 19.79 2.92
C GLY A 588 11.97 18.37 3.48
N GLU A 589 10.82 17.69 3.45
CA GLU A 589 10.68 16.29 3.85
C GLU A 589 11.54 15.37 2.97
N ASP A 590 11.96 14.22 3.53
CA ASP A 590 12.63 13.17 2.74
C ASP A 590 11.69 12.69 1.62
N PRO A 591 12.14 12.66 0.35
CA PRO A 591 11.27 12.38 -0.79
C PRO A 591 10.75 10.93 -0.82
N ILE A 592 11.43 9.96 -0.20
CA ILE A 592 10.94 8.57 -0.13
C ILE A 592 9.78 8.48 0.87
N SER A 593 9.91 9.12 2.02
CA SER A 593 8.81 9.21 3.00
C SER A 593 7.64 10.03 2.44
N ALA A 594 7.93 11.16 1.79
CA ALA A 594 6.92 12.00 1.17
C ALA A 594 6.18 11.29 0.03
N HIS A 595 6.84 10.36 -0.69
CA HIS A 595 6.22 9.54 -1.73
C HIS A 595 5.04 8.73 -1.18
N ASN A 596 5.26 7.95 -0.11
CA ASN A 596 4.19 7.17 0.51
C ASN A 596 3.08 8.04 1.11
N LYS A 597 3.42 9.26 1.54
CA LYS A 597 2.47 10.22 2.14
C LYS A 597 1.66 11.01 1.10
N TYR A 598 2.14 11.10 -0.15
CA TYR A 598 1.55 11.94 -1.18
C TYR A 598 0.07 11.62 -1.48
N PRO A 599 -0.37 10.35 -1.60
CA PRO A 599 -1.79 10.02 -1.77
C PRO A 599 -2.69 10.54 -0.64
N GLU A 600 -2.19 10.55 0.61
CA GLU A 600 -2.95 11.05 1.76
C GLU A 600 -3.09 12.58 1.74
N LEU A 601 -2.03 13.31 1.34
CA LEU A 601 -2.10 14.76 1.15
C LEU A 601 -3.10 15.13 0.05
N TRP A 602 -3.12 14.36 -1.03
CA TRP A 602 -4.05 14.52 -2.13
C TRP A 602 -5.50 14.27 -1.68
N ALA A 603 -5.73 13.17 -0.96
CA ALA A 603 -7.03 12.85 -0.37
C ALA A 603 -7.51 13.94 0.59
N ARG A 604 -6.62 14.46 1.44
CA ARG A 604 -6.93 15.50 2.42
C ARG A 604 -7.43 16.79 1.77
N ILE A 605 -6.79 17.27 0.70
CA ILE A 605 -7.22 18.49 0.00
C ILE A 605 -8.66 18.34 -0.52
N ASN A 606 -8.98 17.20 -1.14
CA ASN A 606 -10.32 16.89 -1.62
C ASN A 606 -11.33 16.77 -0.46
N ARG A 607 -10.94 16.11 0.64
CA ARG A 607 -11.79 15.93 1.81
C ARG A 607 -12.15 17.23 2.50
N GLU A 608 -11.15 18.06 2.77
CA GLU A 608 -11.36 19.36 3.41
C GLU A 608 -12.28 20.24 2.56
N PHE A 609 -12.14 20.23 1.22
CA PHE A 609 -13.06 20.95 0.34
C PHE A 609 -14.51 20.46 0.47
N VAL A 610 -14.72 19.13 0.50
CA VAL A 610 -16.06 18.56 0.67
C VAL A 610 -16.66 18.96 2.03
N GLU A 611 -15.86 18.94 3.10
CA GLU A 611 -16.30 19.33 4.43
C GLU A 611 -16.61 20.84 4.53
N GLU A 612 -15.74 21.69 3.98
CA GLU A 612 -15.96 23.14 3.85
C GLU A 612 -17.27 23.42 3.10
N TRP A 613 -17.44 22.83 1.91
CA TRP A 613 -18.66 23.00 1.13
C TRP A 613 -19.92 22.53 1.87
N LYS A 614 -19.83 21.38 2.57
CA LYS A 614 -20.94 20.84 3.36
C LYS A 614 -21.34 21.80 4.47
N ASN A 615 -20.37 22.38 5.18
CA ASN A 615 -20.62 23.33 6.26
C ASN A 615 -21.29 24.62 5.74
N ASP A 616 -20.90 25.08 4.55
CA ASP A 616 -21.49 26.26 3.91
C ASP A 616 -22.89 25.97 3.30
N ASN A 617 -23.27 24.70 3.13
CA ASN A 617 -24.47 24.27 2.39
C ASN A 617 -25.26 23.17 3.12
N LEU A 618 -25.44 23.28 4.45
CA LEU A 618 -26.00 22.22 5.30
C LEU A 618 -27.29 21.56 4.77
N GLU A 619 -28.26 22.35 4.31
CA GLU A 619 -29.52 21.80 3.78
C GLU A 619 -29.32 21.11 2.43
N LYS A 620 -28.59 21.73 1.49
CA LYS A 620 -28.29 21.11 0.19
C LYS A 620 -27.44 19.85 0.35
N ALA A 621 -26.56 19.79 1.34
CA ALA A 621 -25.66 18.66 1.54
C ALA A 621 -26.38 17.35 1.91
N LYS A 622 -27.62 17.41 2.40
CA LYS A 622 -28.44 16.21 2.67
C LYS A 622 -28.82 15.48 1.38
N GLU A 623 -29.09 16.21 0.30
CA GLU A 623 -29.56 15.66 -0.98
C GLU A 623 -28.48 15.69 -2.08
N GLU A 624 -27.57 16.67 -2.01
CA GLU A 624 -26.55 16.97 -3.01
C GLU A 624 -25.13 16.86 -2.46
N GLY A 625 -24.93 16.07 -1.40
CA GLY A 625 -23.62 15.85 -0.80
C GLY A 625 -22.56 15.49 -1.84
N LEU A 626 -21.37 16.10 -1.73
CA LEU A 626 -20.26 15.84 -2.64
C LEU A 626 -19.55 14.53 -2.29
N VAL A 627 -18.99 13.86 -3.30
CA VAL A 627 -18.22 12.63 -3.12
C VAL A 627 -17.08 12.56 -4.14
N PHE A 628 -15.92 12.08 -3.71
CA PHE A 628 -14.82 11.75 -4.63
C PHE A 628 -14.32 10.34 -4.37
N PHE A 629 -13.68 9.75 -5.38
CA PHE A 629 -13.08 8.42 -5.27
C PHE A 629 -11.66 8.37 -5.79
N MET A 630 -10.83 7.52 -5.17
CA MET A 630 -9.37 7.47 -5.38
C MET A 630 -8.88 6.03 -5.51
N ARG A 631 -7.75 5.82 -6.20
CA ARG A 631 -7.06 4.51 -6.26
C ARG A 631 -5.87 4.45 -5.32
N ALA A 632 -5.09 5.52 -5.27
CA ALA A 632 -3.88 5.56 -4.47
C ALA A 632 -4.20 5.79 -3.00
N GLY A 633 -3.44 5.12 -2.13
CA GLY A 633 -3.62 5.26 -0.70
C GLY A 633 -2.41 4.80 0.09
N PHE A 634 -2.43 5.11 1.37
CA PHE A 634 -1.51 4.59 2.37
C PHE A 634 -2.25 4.41 3.69
N ARG A 635 -1.55 4.40 4.83
CA ARG A 635 -2.11 3.99 6.13
C ARG A 635 -3.26 4.87 6.65
N ASP A 636 -3.21 6.19 6.44
CA ASP A 636 -4.24 7.15 6.91
C ASP A 636 -5.22 7.54 5.82
N SER A 637 -5.10 6.97 4.61
CA SER A 637 -6.05 7.24 3.53
C SER A 637 -7.50 7.00 3.90
N PRO A 638 -7.88 5.99 4.72
CA PRO A 638 -9.27 5.85 5.20
C PRO A 638 -9.85 7.05 5.95
N ARG A 639 -9.03 7.89 6.59
CA ARG A 639 -9.48 9.14 7.23
C ARG A 639 -9.92 10.19 6.23
N TRP A 640 -9.18 10.30 5.14
CA TRP A 640 -9.30 11.40 4.20
C TRP A 640 -10.14 11.01 2.99
N GLY A 641 -9.92 9.82 2.42
CA GLY A 641 -10.68 9.30 1.29
C GLY A 641 -12.15 9.04 1.66
N MET A 642 -13.06 9.39 0.76
CA MET A 642 -14.49 9.07 0.93
C MET A 642 -14.85 7.71 0.34
N LEU A 643 -14.26 7.36 -0.80
CA LEU A 643 -14.53 6.15 -1.56
C LEU A 643 -13.24 5.73 -2.30
N PHE A 644 -13.01 4.43 -2.43
CA PHE A 644 -11.89 3.91 -3.21
C PHE A 644 -12.38 3.13 -4.43
N TRP A 645 -11.53 3.02 -5.44
CA TRP A 645 -11.65 2.01 -6.49
C TRP A 645 -10.30 1.33 -6.71
N GLU A 646 -10.36 0.09 -7.19
CA GLU A 646 -9.22 -0.82 -7.29
C GLU A 646 -8.16 -0.45 -8.35
N GLY A 647 -8.27 0.67 -9.05
CA GLY A 647 -7.36 1.04 -10.13
C GLY A 647 -7.61 0.26 -11.42
N ASP A 648 -6.52 -0.04 -12.14
CA ASP A 648 -6.56 -0.31 -13.58
C ASP A 648 -6.43 -1.81 -13.91
N GLN A 649 -7.40 -2.64 -13.52
CA GLN A 649 -7.36 -4.07 -13.89
C GLN A 649 -7.33 -4.27 -15.41
N MET A 650 -6.65 -5.31 -15.89
CA MET A 650 -6.75 -5.70 -17.30
C MET A 650 -8.16 -6.20 -17.64
N VAL A 651 -8.54 -6.00 -18.89
CA VAL A 651 -9.76 -6.57 -19.47
C VAL A 651 -9.61 -8.09 -19.72
N SER A 652 -9.37 -8.86 -18.66
CA SER A 652 -8.96 -10.27 -18.72
C SER A 652 -9.55 -11.16 -17.61
N TRP A 653 -9.38 -12.48 -17.78
CA TRP A 653 -9.72 -13.53 -16.80
C TRP A 653 -8.51 -14.00 -15.98
N GLN A 654 -7.40 -13.26 -16.08
CA GLN A 654 -6.12 -13.67 -15.49
C GLN A 654 -6.15 -13.54 -13.96
N MET A 655 -5.19 -14.19 -13.31
CA MET A 655 -5.17 -14.38 -11.85
C MET A 655 -4.80 -13.09 -11.13
N ASN A 656 -3.75 -12.42 -11.59
CA ASN A 656 -3.08 -11.35 -10.84
C ASN A 656 -3.52 -9.95 -11.30
N ASP A 657 -4.19 -9.82 -12.43
CA ASP A 657 -4.60 -8.51 -12.97
C ASP A 657 -5.91 -8.58 -13.80
N GLY A 658 -6.85 -9.45 -13.42
CA GLY A 658 -8.14 -9.62 -14.10
C GLY A 658 -9.32 -9.62 -13.13
N ILE A 659 -10.46 -10.19 -13.55
CA ILE A 659 -11.65 -10.26 -12.69
C ILE A 659 -11.44 -11.05 -11.37
N LYS A 660 -10.44 -11.94 -11.31
CA LYS A 660 -10.08 -12.63 -10.06
C LYS A 660 -9.38 -11.70 -9.09
N SER A 661 -8.40 -10.93 -9.59
CA SER A 661 -7.64 -10.01 -8.77
C SER A 661 -8.51 -8.88 -8.23
N SER A 662 -9.56 -8.47 -8.94
CA SER A 662 -10.51 -7.49 -8.40
C SER A 662 -11.20 -8.00 -7.13
N VAL A 663 -11.58 -9.29 -7.07
CA VAL A 663 -12.13 -9.86 -5.84
C VAL A 663 -11.09 -9.89 -4.71
N VAL A 664 -9.82 -10.22 -5.02
CA VAL A 664 -8.76 -10.20 -3.98
C VAL A 664 -8.51 -8.78 -3.48
N GLY A 665 -8.48 -7.78 -4.39
CA GLY A 665 -8.33 -6.36 -4.07
C GLY A 665 -9.41 -5.88 -3.12
N LEU A 666 -10.68 -6.10 -3.48
CA LEU A 666 -11.85 -5.77 -2.65
C LEU A 666 -11.78 -6.31 -1.22
N LEU A 667 -11.35 -7.56 -1.07
CA LEU A 667 -11.33 -8.26 0.22
C LEU A 667 -10.14 -7.86 1.08
N SER A 668 -8.95 -7.73 0.49
CA SER A 668 -7.74 -7.32 1.20
C SER A 668 -7.79 -5.83 1.60
N SER A 669 -8.33 -4.97 0.73
CA SER A 669 -8.52 -3.54 1.03
C SER A 669 -9.48 -3.37 2.21
N GLY A 670 -10.59 -4.14 2.22
CA GLY A 670 -11.56 -4.10 3.32
C GLY A 670 -10.96 -4.50 4.67
N ILE A 671 -10.12 -5.54 4.69
CA ILE A 671 -9.35 -5.94 5.88
C ILE A 671 -8.42 -4.81 6.34
N SER A 672 -7.88 -4.04 5.40
CA SER A 672 -6.92 -2.96 5.64
C SER A 672 -7.58 -1.60 5.89
N GLY A 673 -8.88 -1.54 6.21
CA GLY A 673 -9.59 -0.31 6.56
C GLY A 673 -10.15 0.48 5.38
N PHE A 674 -10.01 0.00 4.14
CA PHE A 674 -10.65 0.60 2.96
C PHE A 674 -12.10 0.08 2.85
N ALA A 675 -12.98 0.57 3.73
CA ALA A 675 -14.31 0.00 3.93
C ALA A 675 -15.25 0.13 2.71
N PHE A 676 -15.00 1.15 1.88
CA PHE A 676 -15.74 1.40 0.63
C PHE A 676 -14.79 1.28 -0.56
N ASN A 677 -14.94 0.20 -1.32
CA ASN A 677 -14.17 -0.04 -2.53
C ASN A 677 -15.05 -0.65 -3.63
N HIS A 678 -14.61 -0.53 -4.89
CA HIS A 678 -15.26 -1.11 -6.07
C HIS A 678 -14.27 -1.24 -7.24
N SER A 679 -14.67 -1.99 -8.27
CA SER A 679 -13.89 -2.14 -9.51
C SER A 679 -14.58 -1.48 -10.69
N ASP A 680 -13.84 -1.21 -11.77
CA ASP A 680 -14.44 -0.86 -13.05
C ASP A 680 -15.20 -2.08 -13.61
N ILE A 681 -16.51 -1.93 -13.90
CA ILE A 681 -17.26 -3.01 -14.56
C ILE A 681 -16.61 -3.32 -15.91
N GLY A 682 -15.98 -4.50 -15.97
CA GLY A 682 -15.30 -5.01 -17.16
C GLY A 682 -13.79 -4.74 -17.21
N GLY A 683 -13.19 -4.14 -16.17
CA GLY A 683 -11.78 -3.75 -16.13
C GLY A 683 -11.47 -2.51 -16.97
N TYR A 684 -10.21 -2.09 -17.03
CA TYR A 684 -9.78 -0.86 -17.71
C TYR A 684 -8.73 -1.11 -18.81
N CYS A 685 -7.64 -1.80 -18.46
CA CYS A 685 -6.43 -1.82 -19.26
C CYS A 685 -6.57 -2.76 -20.47
N THR A 686 -6.59 -2.15 -21.66
CA THR A 686 -6.69 -2.82 -22.96
C THR A 686 -5.35 -2.78 -23.66
N VAL A 687 -4.85 -3.94 -24.05
CA VAL A 687 -3.57 -4.08 -24.75
C VAL A 687 -3.85 -4.63 -26.14
N ASN A 688 -3.38 -3.93 -27.18
CA ASN A 688 -3.61 -4.29 -28.58
C ASN A 688 -2.31 -4.19 -29.37
N LEU A 689 -1.38 -5.12 -29.09
CA LEU A 689 -0.12 -5.28 -29.81
C LEU A 689 -0.27 -6.31 -30.94
N PRO A 690 0.61 -6.33 -31.97
CA PRO A 690 0.48 -7.20 -33.14
C PRO A 690 0.26 -8.69 -32.86
N LEU A 691 0.73 -9.20 -31.71
CA LEU A 691 0.59 -10.60 -31.28
C LEU A 691 -0.06 -10.80 -29.90
N ILE A 692 -0.28 -9.71 -29.15
CA ILE A 692 -0.79 -9.76 -27.77
C ILE A 692 -1.97 -8.81 -27.69
N LYS A 693 -3.17 -9.39 -27.63
CA LYS A 693 -4.45 -8.66 -27.64
C LYS A 693 -5.31 -9.07 -26.47
N TYR A 694 -5.50 -8.14 -25.56
CA TYR A 694 -6.47 -8.21 -24.47
C TYR A 694 -7.52 -7.16 -24.73
N ARG A 695 -8.74 -7.64 -25.02
CA ARG A 695 -9.92 -6.82 -25.29
C ARG A 695 -11.05 -7.35 -24.42
N ARG A 696 -11.88 -6.45 -23.92
CA ARG A 696 -13.04 -6.81 -23.13
C ARG A 696 -14.05 -7.53 -24.02
N SER A 697 -14.18 -8.84 -23.82
CA SER A 697 -15.25 -9.63 -24.42
C SER A 697 -16.59 -9.29 -23.78
N GLU A 698 -17.68 -9.48 -24.52
CA GLU A 698 -19.04 -9.38 -23.98
C GLU A 698 -19.21 -10.24 -22.72
N GLU A 699 -18.84 -11.52 -22.75
CA GLU A 699 -18.97 -12.41 -21.58
C GLU A 699 -18.28 -11.86 -20.33
N LEU A 700 -17.04 -11.36 -20.48
CA LEU A 700 -16.29 -10.76 -19.37
C LEU A 700 -17.05 -9.55 -18.80
N LEU A 701 -17.55 -8.66 -19.67
CA LEU A 701 -18.36 -7.52 -19.25
C LEU A 701 -19.61 -7.97 -18.47
N LEU A 702 -20.34 -8.98 -18.96
CA LEU A 702 -21.55 -9.47 -18.31
C LEU A 702 -21.26 -10.07 -16.93
N ARG A 703 -20.19 -10.88 -16.79
CA ARG A 703 -19.77 -11.45 -15.49
C ARG A 703 -19.25 -10.41 -14.52
N TRP A 704 -18.53 -9.40 -14.99
CA TRP A 704 -18.05 -8.33 -14.13
C TRP A 704 -19.19 -7.39 -13.70
N THR A 705 -20.24 -7.28 -14.52
CA THR A 705 -21.50 -6.62 -14.16
C THR A 705 -22.20 -7.37 -13.03
N GLU A 706 -22.32 -8.71 -13.15
CA GLU A 706 -22.86 -9.57 -12.09
C GLU A 706 -22.09 -9.38 -10.77
N LEU A 707 -20.76 -9.40 -10.83
CA LEU A 707 -19.88 -9.21 -9.68
C LEU A 707 -20.12 -7.85 -8.99
N ASN A 708 -20.05 -6.75 -9.73
CA ASN A 708 -20.18 -5.40 -9.14
C ASN A 708 -21.60 -5.06 -8.66
N SER A 709 -22.63 -5.80 -9.06
CA SER A 709 -23.96 -5.59 -8.46
C SER A 709 -23.98 -5.91 -6.94
N PHE A 710 -22.96 -6.60 -6.44
CA PHE A 710 -22.76 -6.96 -5.04
C PHE A 710 -21.53 -6.28 -4.39
N THR A 711 -21.09 -5.12 -4.91
CA THR A 711 -20.03 -4.28 -4.31
C THR A 711 -20.63 -2.98 -3.79
N THR A 712 -19.83 -2.10 -3.17
CA THR A 712 -20.32 -0.83 -2.60
C THR A 712 -20.91 0.09 -3.68
N ILE A 713 -20.28 0.15 -4.85
CA ILE A 713 -20.61 1.05 -5.97
C ILE A 713 -20.69 0.25 -7.28
N PHE A 714 -21.73 0.50 -8.07
CA PHE A 714 -21.93 -0.09 -9.39
C PHE A 714 -21.61 0.92 -10.49
N ARG A 715 -20.35 0.94 -10.94
CA ARG A 715 -19.83 1.93 -11.90
C ARG A 715 -19.21 1.28 -13.13
N THR A 716 -19.55 1.79 -14.31
CA THR A 716 -18.92 1.39 -15.58
C THR A 716 -17.68 2.21 -15.91
N HIS A 717 -16.85 1.70 -16.81
CA HIS A 717 -15.79 2.46 -17.44
C HIS A 717 -15.54 1.94 -18.86
N GLU A 718 -15.36 2.83 -19.83
CA GLU A 718 -15.05 2.42 -21.21
C GLU A 718 -13.64 1.82 -21.41
N GLY A 719 -12.73 2.04 -20.46
CA GLY A 719 -11.31 1.70 -20.53
C GLY A 719 -10.47 2.66 -21.37
N ASN A 720 -9.19 2.37 -21.49
CA ASN A 720 -8.22 3.20 -22.23
C ASN A 720 -8.36 3.13 -23.77
N LYS A 721 -9.07 2.13 -24.31
CA LYS A 721 -9.35 1.98 -25.76
C LYS A 721 -10.82 1.59 -26.02
N PRO A 722 -11.77 2.53 -25.86
CA PRO A 722 -13.20 2.24 -25.89
C PRO A 722 -13.68 1.46 -27.13
N SER A 723 -13.19 1.83 -28.32
CA SER A 723 -13.60 1.24 -29.60
C SER A 723 -13.16 -0.21 -29.82
N HIS A 724 -12.26 -0.74 -28.99
CA HIS A 724 -11.79 -2.13 -29.09
C HIS A 724 -12.51 -3.08 -28.13
N ASN A 725 -13.34 -2.54 -27.24
CA ASN A 725 -13.95 -3.27 -26.13
C ASN A 725 -15.47 -3.33 -26.26
N SER A 726 -16.06 -4.42 -25.76
CA SER A 726 -17.49 -4.42 -25.47
C SER A 726 -17.79 -3.42 -24.35
N GLN A 727 -18.83 -2.61 -24.55
CA GLN A 727 -19.39 -1.65 -23.62
C GLN A 727 -20.79 -2.10 -23.22
N PHE A 728 -21.30 -1.57 -22.11
CA PHE A 728 -22.65 -1.93 -21.65
C PHE A 728 -23.71 -1.56 -22.69
N TYR A 729 -23.48 -0.54 -23.51
CA TYR A 729 -24.34 -0.11 -24.62
C TYR A 729 -23.94 -0.68 -25.99
N SER A 730 -23.02 -1.65 -26.08
CA SER A 730 -22.57 -2.16 -27.39
C SER A 730 -23.67 -2.83 -28.20
N ASN A 731 -24.64 -3.46 -27.54
CA ASN A 731 -25.79 -4.10 -28.18
C ASN A 731 -26.94 -4.29 -27.17
N GLN A 732 -28.08 -4.78 -27.66
CA GLN A 732 -29.28 -5.02 -26.86
C GLN A 732 -29.04 -5.98 -25.69
N ARG A 733 -28.16 -6.99 -25.86
CA ARG A 733 -27.88 -7.98 -24.82
C ARG A 733 -27.05 -7.39 -23.69
N THR A 734 -26.00 -6.61 -23.99
CA THR A 734 -25.21 -5.93 -22.96
C THR A 734 -26.04 -4.90 -22.21
N LEU A 735 -26.89 -4.15 -22.93
CA LEU A 735 -27.70 -3.08 -22.35
C LEU A 735 -28.79 -3.64 -21.42
N SER A 736 -29.52 -4.65 -21.87
CA SER A 736 -30.54 -5.32 -21.05
C SER A 736 -29.95 -6.04 -19.83
N HIS A 737 -28.76 -6.62 -19.95
CA HIS A 737 -28.07 -7.23 -18.81
C HIS A 737 -27.61 -6.19 -17.80
N PHE A 738 -27.03 -5.08 -18.25
CA PHE A 738 -26.68 -3.96 -17.39
C PHE A 738 -27.92 -3.40 -16.67
N ALA A 739 -29.02 -3.19 -17.39
CA ALA A 739 -30.29 -2.76 -16.82
C ALA A 739 -30.81 -3.72 -15.74
N ARG A 740 -30.79 -5.03 -16.00
CA ARG A 740 -31.18 -6.06 -15.05
C ARG A 740 -30.35 -5.98 -13.77
N PHE A 741 -29.03 -5.84 -13.88
CA PHE A 741 -28.15 -5.83 -12.71
C PHE A 741 -28.07 -4.48 -11.99
N ALA A 742 -28.37 -3.37 -12.65
CA ALA A 742 -28.62 -2.10 -11.97
C ALA A 742 -29.84 -2.22 -11.03
N LYS A 743 -30.92 -2.90 -11.46
CA LYS A 743 -32.07 -3.20 -10.60
C LYS A 743 -31.73 -4.17 -9.47
N VAL A 744 -30.93 -5.21 -9.72
CA VAL A 744 -30.41 -6.11 -8.66
C VAL A 744 -29.61 -5.31 -7.62
N TYR A 745 -28.71 -4.44 -8.06
CA TYR A 745 -27.92 -3.56 -7.20
C TYR A 745 -28.82 -2.66 -6.34
N THR A 746 -29.85 -2.05 -6.93
CA THR A 746 -30.82 -1.22 -6.20
C THR A 746 -31.69 -2.04 -5.24
N ALA A 747 -32.00 -3.30 -5.55
CA ALA A 747 -32.87 -4.14 -4.73
C ALA A 747 -32.35 -4.40 -3.30
N TRP A 748 -31.04 -4.33 -3.07
CA TRP A 748 -30.46 -4.43 -1.72
C TRP A 748 -29.96 -3.08 -1.16
N LYS A 749 -30.32 -1.94 -1.76
CA LYS A 749 -29.94 -0.58 -1.30
C LYS A 749 -30.22 -0.37 0.21
N PHE A 750 -31.34 -0.86 0.72
CA PHE A 750 -31.70 -0.73 2.14
C PHE A 750 -30.63 -1.33 3.07
N TYR A 751 -30.07 -2.48 2.70
CA TYR A 751 -29.02 -3.13 3.47
C TYR A 751 -27.67 -2.43 3.25
N ARG A 752 -27.39 -2.00 2.03
CA ARG A 752 -26.21 -1.19 1.70
C ARG A 752 -26.10 0.06 2.57
N ILE A 753 -27.21 0.78 2.80
CA ILE A 753 -27.25 1.95 3.69
C ILE A 753 -26.84 1.56 5.12
N GLN A 754 -27.32 0.41 5.61
CA GLN A 754 -26.94 -0.09 6.94
C GLN A 754 -25.44 -0.41 7.01
N LEU A 755 -24.89 -1.05 5.98
CA LEU A 755 -23.47 -1.39 5.90
C LEU A 755 -22.58 -0.15 5.77
N VAL A 756 -23.03 0.88 5.05
CA VAL A 756 -22.31 2.17 4.97
C VAL A 756 -22.25 2.86 6.33
N LYS A 757 -23.34 2.82 7.11
CA LYS A 757 -23.37 3.31 8.49
C LYS A 757 -22.45 2.49 9.40
N GLU A 758 -22.51 1.17 9.29
CA GLU A 758 -21.65 0.28 10.07
C GLU A 758 -20.16 0.52 9.76
N ALA A 759 -19.80 0.72 8.50
CA ALA A 759 -18.46 1.07 8.07
C ALA A 759 -17.99 2.41 8.66
N ALA A 760 -18.82 3.47 8.60
CA ALA A 760 -18.46 4.76 9.19
C ALA A 760 -18.32 4.68 10.73
N GLN A 761 -19.11 3.83 11.39
CA GLN A 761 -19.12 3.69 12.85
C GLN A 761 -18.11 2.71 13.41
N LYS A 762 -17.72 1.67 12.65
CA LYS A 762 -16.88 0.55 13.12
C LYS A 762 -15.72 0.22 12.19
N GLY A 763 -15.64 0.83 11.01
CA GLY A 763 -14.62 0.56 10.00
C GLY A 763 -14.79 -0.77 9.26
N LEU A 764 -15.89 -1.50 9.47
CA LEU A 764 -16.11 -2.80 8.83
C LEU A 764 -16.41 -2.64 7.34
N PRO A 765 -15.76 -3.40 6.45
CA PRO A 765 -16.00 -3.27 5.03
C PRO A 765 -17.38 -3.80 4.63
N VAL A 766 -17.96 -3.21 3.56
CA VAL A 766 -19.25 -3.65 2.99
C VAL A 766 -19.11 -5.06 2.41
N VAL A 767 -18.02 -5.32 1.70
CA VAL A 767 -17.69 -6.64 1.15
C VAL A 767 -16.61 -7.29 2.01
N ARG A 768 -16.86 -8.53 2.44
CA ARG A 768 -16.13 -9.18 3.52
C ARG A 768 -15.57 -10.52 3.08
N HIS A 769 -14.30 -10.73 3.39
CA HIS A 769 -13.73 -12.07 3.35
C HIS A 769 -14.39 -12.90 4.46
N LEU A 770 -14.70 -14.17 4.18
CA LEU A 770 -15.39 -15.04 5.13
C LEU A 770 -14.62 -15.21 6.45
N PHE A 771 -13.28 -15.06 6.41
CA PHE A 771 -12.42 -15.03 7.60
C PHE A 771 -12.93 -14.10 8.70
N LEU A 772 -13.58 -12.98 8.35
CA LEU A 772 -14.08 -12.02 9.33
C LEU A 772 -15.19 -12.61 10.23
N HIS A 773 -15.94 -13.58 9.71
CA HIS A 773 -17.08 -14.19 10.40
C HIS A 773 -16.81 -15.64 10.84
N TYR A 774 -15.90 -16.35 10.17
CA TYR A 774 -15.55 -17.74 10.47
C TYR A 774 -14.03 -17.91 10.61
N PRO A 775 -13.38 -17.24 11.58
CA PRO A 775 -11.91 -17.22 11.70
C PRO A 775 -11.29 -18.56 12.09
N SER A 776 -12.09 -19.52 12.57
CA SER A 776 -11.64 -20.84 13.00
C SER A 776 -11.84 -21.94 11.95
N ASP A 777 -12.43 -21.62 10.79
CA ASP A 777 -12.68 -22.59 9.71
C ASP A 777 -11.47 -22.64 8.76
N GLU A 778 -10.72 -23.74 8.78
CA GLU A 778 -9.53 -23.94 7.94
C GLU A 778 -9.81 -23.83 6.44
N ASN A 779 -10.99 -24.24 5.96
CA ASN A 779 -11.34 -24.09 4.54
C ASN A 779 -11.53 -22.61 4.20
N VAL A 780 -12.14 -21.82 5.10
CA VAL A 780 -12.26 -20.37 4.93
C VAL A 780 -10.90 -19.70 4.88
N LEU A 781 -9.92 -20.17 5.67
CA LEU A 781 -8.57 -19.62 5.66
C LEU A 781 -7.82 -19.84 4.34
N GLN A 782 -8.22 -20.83 3.53
CA GLN A 782 -7.67 -21.10 2.20
C GLN A 782 -8.37 -20.34 1.07
N LEU A 783 -9.53 -19.73 1.34
CA LEU A 783 -10.24 -18.95 0.33
C LEU A 783 -9.43 -17.70 -0.05
N SER A 784 -9.59 -17.30 -1.31
CA SER A 784 -9.01 -16.08 -1.86
C SER A 784 -10.09 -15.27 -2.58
N TYR A 785 -10.40 -15.63 -3.83
CA TYR A 785 -11.35 -14.91 -4.68
C TYR A 785 -12.65 -15.70 -4.93
N GLN A 786 -12.74 -16.95 -4.47
CA GLN A 786 -13.77 -17.89 -4.89
C GLN A 786 -15.17 -17.47 -4.42
N GLN A 787 -15.27 -16.83 -3.26
CA GLN A 787 -16.53 -16.33 -2.70
C GLN A 787 -16.29 -15.23 -1.66
N PHE A 788 -17.29 -14.39 -1.47
CA PHE A 788 -17.27 -13.31 -0.49
C PHE A 788 -18.67 -13.06 0.09
N MET A 789 -18.72 -12.34 1.20
CA MET A 789 -19.98 -11.91 1.81
C MET A 789 -20.22 -10.42 1.56
N VAL A 790 -21.47 -10.02 1.35
CA VAL A 790 -21.90 -8.63 1.49
C VAL A 790 -22.53 -8.49 2.87
N GLY A 791 -21.86 -7.73 3.72
CA GLY A 791 -22.13 -7.72 5.16
C GLY A 791 -22.07 -9.12 5.75
N SER A 792 -23.04 -9.47 6.59
CA SER A 792 -23.17 -10.78 7.22
C SER A 792 -24.27 -11.67 6.61
N GLU A 793 -25.06 -11.14 5.66
CA GLU A 793 -26.35 -11.74 5.28
C GLU A 793 -26.41 -12.32 3.86
N ILE A 794 -25.55 -11.86 2.94
CA ILE A 794 -25.55 -12.28 1.54
C ILE A 794 -24.19 -12.93 1.22
N LEU A 795 -24.20 -14.14 0.68
CA LEU A 795 -23.01 -14.85 0.19
C LEU A 795 -23.02 -14.84 -1.35
N VAL A 796 -21.90 -14.45 -1.96
CA VAL A 796 -21.75 -14.36 -3.42
C VAL A 796 -20.61 -15.27 -3.86
N VAL A 797 -20.88 -16.12 -4.85
CA VAL A 797 -19.92 -17.04 -5.46
C VAL A 797 -19.84 -16.70 -6.96
N PRO A 798 -18.96 -15.76 -7.35
CA PRO A 798 -18.93 -15.23 -8.72
C PRO A 798 -18.36 -16.24 -9.72
N VAL A 799 -18.78 -16.12 -10.99
CA VAL A 799 -18.14 -16.83 -12.11
C VAL A 799 -16.95 -16.01 -12.59
N LEU A 800 -15.75 -16.52 -12.36
CA LEU A 800 -14.49 -15.81 -12.62
C LEU A 800 -13.63 -16.46 -13.70
N ASP A 801 -14.20 -17.40 -14.44
CA ASP A 801 -13.55 -18.14 -15.52
C ASP A 801 -14.42 -18.15 -16.77
N LYS A 802 -13.78 -17.98 -17.93
CA LYS A 802 -14.46 -17.90 -19.23
C LYS A 802 -15.20 -19.21 -19.56
N GLY A 803 -16.42 -19.09 -20.06
CA GLY A 803 -17.25 -20.20 -20.52
C GLY A 803 -17.93 -20.99 -19.41
N MET A 804 -17.67 -20.65 -18.14
CA MET A 804 -18.20 -21.39 -17.01
C MET A 804 -19.67 -21.05 -16.75
N LYS A 805 -20.45 -22.09 -16.42
CA LYS A 805 -21.87 -22.00 -16.09
C LYS A 805 -22.20 -22.59 -14.72
N LYS A 806 -21.20 -23.07 -13.99
CA LYS A 806 -21.34 -23.58 -12.63
C LYS A 806 -20.16 -23.10 -11.80
N VAL A 807 -20.41 -22.92 -10.51
CA VAL A 807 -19.39 -22.60 -9.50
C VAL A 807 -19.48 -23.57 -8.34
N LYS A 808 -18.40 -23.67 -7.58
CA LYS A 808 -18.34 -24.47 -6.36
C LYS A 808 -18.46 -23.53 -5.17
N ALA A 809 -19.59 -23.60 -4.47
CA ALA A 809 -19.86 -22.81 -3.27
C ALA A 809 -19.45 -23.60 -2.03
N TYR A 810 -18.78 -22.97 -1.09
CA TYR A 810 -18.49 -23.52 0.23
C TYR A 810 -19.38 -22.88 1.29
N PHE A 811 -19.95 -23.70 2.19
CA PHE A 811 -20.78 -23.24 3.30
C PHE A 811 -20.03 -23.44 4.63
N PRO A 812 -19.61 -22.36 5.33
CA PRO A 812 -18.68 -22.46 6.45
C PRO A 812 -19.12 -23.32 7.62
N VAL A 813 -18.15 -23.92 8.30
CA VAL A 813 -18.29 -24.46 9.65
C VAL A 813 -18.51 -23.30 10.64
N GLY A 814 -19.35 -23.53 11.64
CA GLY A 814 -19.70 -22.51 12.64
C GLY A 814 -20.85 -21.58 12.22
N GLU A 815 -21.31 -21.65 10.97
CA GLU A 815 -22.56 -21.03 10.55
C GLU A 815 -23.76 -21.75 11.18
N THR A 816 -24.69 -20.97 11.74
CA THR A 816 -25.90 -21.47 12.40
C THR A 816 -27.13 -21.45 11.48
N SER A 817 -27.12 -20.59 10.46
CA SER A 817 -28.23 -20.41 9.50
C SER A 817 -28.03 -21.22 8.23
N ASN A 818 -29.13 -21.71 7.64
CA ASN A 818 -29.09 -22.32 6.31
C ASN A 818 -28.98 -21.24 5.23
N TRP A 819 -28.40 -21.61 4.08
CA TRP A 819 -28.25 -20.71 2.95
C TRP A 819 -29.29 -21.02 1.88
N GLN A 820 -30.00 -20.01 1.40
CA GLN A 820 -30.98 -20.13 0.33
C GLN A 820 -30.47 -19.46 -0.93
N HIS A 821 -30.42 -20.22 -2.03
CA HIS A 821 -30.06 -19.70 -3.34
C HIS A 821 -31.18 -18.82 -3.91
N ILE A 822 -30.89 -17.55 -4.19
CA ILE A 822 -31.94 -16.54 -4.45
C ILE A 822 -32.75 -16.79 -5.71
N TRP A 823 -32.17 -17.42 -6.74
CA TRP A 823 -32.85 -17.64 -8.02
C TRP A 823 -33.76 -18.87 -8.01
N THR A 824 -33.37 -19.91 -7.29
CA THR A 824 -34.07 -21.22 -7.31
C THR A 824 -34.86 -21.50 -6.03
N GLY A 825 -34.61 -20.74 -4.97
CA GLY A 825 -35.14 -21.01 -3.63
C GLY A 825 -34.56 -22.24 -2.92
N LYS A 826 -33.68 -23.03 -3.58
CA LYS A 826 -33.02 -24.20 -2.99
C LYS A 826 -32.24 -23.83 -1.74
N VAL A 827 -32.45 -24.60 -0.67
CA VAL A 827 -31.79 -24.43 0.63
C VAL A 827 -30.62 -25.41 0.76
N PHE A 828 -29.52 -24.92 1.33
CA PHE A 828 -28.29 -25.65 1.65
C PHE A 828 -28.08 -25.61 3.16
N SER A 829 -28.22 -26.77 3.82
CA SER A 829 -28.17 -26.89 5.27
C SER A 829 -26.89 -27.52 5.81
N GLU A 830 -26.16 -28.27 4.98
CA GLU A 830 -24.94 -28.97 5.37
C GLU A 830 -23.76 -27.98 5.56
N LYS A 831 -23.24 -27.88 6.78
CA LYS A 831 -22.12 -26.99 7.13
C LYS A 831 -20.78 -27.67 6.87
N GLY A 832 -19.75 -26.88 6.60
CA GLY A 832 -18.43 -27.39 6.23
C GLY A 832 -18.43 -28.16 4.91
N SER A 833 -19.39 -27.89 4.03
CA SER A 833 -19.60 -28.63 2.79
C SER A 833 -19.43 -27.74 1.57
N GLU A 834 -19.12 -28.38 0.45
CA GLU A 834 -19.08 -27.73 -0.86
C GLU A 834 -20.23 -28.23 -1.73
N ALA A 835 -20.81 -27.35 -2.54
CA ALA A 835 -21.84 -27.70 -3.51
C ALA A 835 -21.57 -27.07 -4.88
N TRP A 836 -21.78 -27.86 -5.93
CA TRP A 836 -21.84 -27.31 -7.29
C TRP A 836 -23.19 -26.65 -7.54
N VAL A 837 -23.15 -25.39 -7.99
CA VAL A 837 -24.33 -24.56 -8.21
C VAL A 837 -24.32 -24.00 -9.63
N GLU A 838 -25.46 -24.09 -10.31
CA GLU A 838 -25.65 -23.47 -11.62
C GLU A 838 -25.53 -21.95 -11.49
N ALA A 839 -24.71 -21.37 -12.35
CA ALA A 839 -24.49 -19.94 -12.47
C ALA A 839 -24.39 -19.52 -13.95
N PRO A 840 -25.41 -19.73 -14.79
CA PRO A 840 -25.43 -19.18 -16.15
C PRO A 840 -25.39 -17.64 -16.12
N ILE A 841 -25.02 -17.01 -17.23
CA ILE A 841 -25.06 -15.54 -17.36
C ILE A 841 -26.48 -15.05 -17.02
N GLY A 842 -26.59 -14.04 -16.17
CA GLY A 842 -27.85 -13.51 -15.67
C GLY A 842 -28.25 -14.01 -14.28
N TYR A 843 -27.61 -15.08 -13.81
CA TYR A 843 -27.96 -15.80 -12.57
C TYR A 843 -26.69 -16.23 -11.80
N PRO A 844 -25.85 -15.28 -11.33
CA PRO A 844 -24.65 -15.62 -10.54
C PRO A 844 -25.03 -16.34 -9.25
N ALA A 845 -24.23 -17.26 -8.73
CA ALA A 845 -24.61 -17.98 -7.51
C ALA A 845 -24.59 -17.02 -6.29
N VAL A 846 -25.78 -16.70 -5.79
CA VAL A 846 -25.99 -15.77 -4.67
C VAL A 846 -26.94 -16.40 -3.68
N PHE A 847 -26.60 -16.28 -2.40
CA PHE A 847 -27.32 -16.90 -1.31
C PHE A 847 -27.63 -15.88 -0.22
N ILE A 848 -28.75 -16.08 0.46
CA ILE A 848 -29.14 -15.35 1.66
C ILE A 848 -29.31 -16.33 2.82
N LYS A 849 -29.20 -15.85 4.05
CA LYS A 849 -29.54 -16.66 5.23
C LYS A 849 -31.05 -16.89 5.31
N VAL A 850 -31.46 -18.13 5.56
CA VAL A 850 -32.87 -18.49 5.78
C VAL A 850 -33.38 -17.82 7.06
N GLY A 851 -34.55 -17.19 7.00
CA GLY A 851 -35.15 -16.44 8.11
C GLY A 851 -34.50 -15.08 8.39
N SER A 852 -33.58 -14.64 7.53
CA SER A 852 -33.02 -13.29 7.61
C SER A 852 -34.00 -12.28 7.06
N LEU A 853 -34.38 -11.28 7.87
CA LEU A 853 -35.20 -10.15 7.42
C LEU A 853 -34.55 -9.43 6.23
N ILE A 854 -33.22 -9.27 6.25
CA ILE A 854 -32.46 -8.68 5.14
C ILE A 854 -32.61 -9.53 3.88
N GLY A 855 -32.45 -10.85 4.00
CA GLY A 855 -32.64 -11.77 2.88
C GLY A 855 -34.05 -11.71 2.30
N GLU A 856 -35.08 -11.73 3.15
CA GLU A 856 -36.48 -11.68 2.73
C GLU A 856 -36.85 -10.36 2.06
N THR A 857 -36.44 -9.22 2.63
CA THR A 857 -36.64 -7.90 2.02
C THR A 857 -35.92 -7.80 0.67
N PHE A 858 -34.71 -8.37 0.55
CA PHE A 858 -34.00 -8.41 -0.73
C PHE A 858 -34.78 -9.20 -1.79
N LEU A 859 -35.29 -10.38 -1.47
CA LEU A 859 -36.12 -11.17 -2.40
C LEU A 859 -37.42 -10.45 -2.78
N GLN A 860 -38.06 -9.75 -1.84
CA GLN A 860 -39.26 -8.93 -2.12
C GLN A 860 -38.94 -7.80 -3.10
N ASN A 861 -37.82 -7.09 -2.89
CA ASN A 861 -37.40 -6.03 -3.80
C ASN A 861 -37.04 -6.56 -5.19
N LEU A 862 -36.40 -7.74 -5.28
CA LEU A 862 -36.14 -8.38 -6.58
C LEU A 862 -37.45 -8.67 -7.34
N LYS A 863 -38.50 -9.14 -6.65
CA LYS A 863 -39.84 -9.32 -7.26
C LYS A 863 -40.46 -8.00 -7.68
N PHE A 864 -40.34 -6.95 -6.85
CA PHE A 864 -40.82 -5.61 -7.17
C PHE A 864 -40.20 -5.06 -8.46
N PHE A 865 -38.89 -5.30 -8.67
CA PHE A 865 -38.20 -4.92 -9.90
C PHE A 865 -38.40 -5.89 -11.08
N GLY A 866 -39.25 -6.91 -10.95
CA GLY A 866 -39.50 -7.91 -12.00
C GLY A 866 -38.29 -8.79 -12.33
N ILE A 867 -37.39 -9.00 -11.36
CA ILE A 867 -36.17 -9.79 -11.54
C ILE A 867 -36.39 -11.27 -11.23
N LEU A 868 -37.22 -11.56 -10.23
CA LEU A 868 -37.64 -12.89 -9.76
C LEU A 868 -39.10 -13.20 -10.11
#